data_AF-A0AAV5A810-F1
#
_entry.id   AF-A0AAV5A810-F1
#
_cell.length_a   1.000
_cell.length_b   1.000
_cell.length_c   1.000
_cell.angle_alpha   90.00
_cell.angle_beta   90.00
_cell.angle_gamma   90.00
#
_symmetry.space_group_name_H-M   'P 1'
#
loop_
_entity.id
_entity.type
_entity.pdbx_description
1 polymer ?
#
loop_
_entity_poly.entity_id
_entity_poly.type
_entity_poly.pdbx_seq_one_letter_code
_entity_poly.pdbx_strand_id
1 'polypeptide(L)'
;MDSILPSSLDPSHQTYQTPLASRYASKEMAHLFSPAMRFHTWRKLWLCLAIAEKELGLPISDEAIKEMEANLHLDDAQFALAEKEEKKRRHDVMAHVHTFGSVAPSAAGIIHNADLIFLRSGLNLLLPKLATVISRLSSFAKQYRDLPTLGFTHFQPAQPTTVGKRATLWIQELLWDLRNLTRARDDLGFRGVKGTTGTQASFLSLFDGDHEKVLALDKRVTELSGFPFAYPVSSQTYSRKIDVDVLAPLASFGATAHKIASDIRLLAHLKEIEEPFEKDQIGSSAMAYKRNPMRSERVCSLARHLMVLHQNALMTAANQWFERTLDDSANRRVTLPEAFLTADIILTTLQNISEGLVVYPQVIARRISEELPFMATENIIMAVVKDGGDRQEAHEQIRVLSHEAAAVVKQEGKTNDLITRIKASRYFSKYNISMDELLDARRYVGRAPEQVDEFLASSVNPAIEPWKTSIDGARKAELNMRVYQPLSRAYSFVSTASAPSALLKERVRRPALLNKIARAEDLVPLFRDDDYLGWSGFTGVGYPKLVPTALADHVESKNLQGQMRFNLFVGASVGPETESRWATLNMISRRAPHQVGKPISKGINEGRINFFDKHLSMFAQDLTYGFYTKDKAHPPHDKLDWALVEATAITEEGYIVPGASVGATPEILQTAEKIIVEVNTRIPSFEGLHDINESQLPPYRRPYLITHPSARIGMSAIPIDPERIVAIIESQQPDNTGENAPETPESVLIAQHLINFFQEEVDIGRLPRSLLPLQSGIGNVANSIIGGLAKGPFKGLQAWTEVLQDTWLELFNSGKLDFATATSIRFSPEGFQQFYDNWGQYKDRLLLRSQQVANAPEIIRRLGVIAMNTPLEVDIYGHANSTCALGSRMLNGLGGSGDFLRNAKLSIVHTPSSRPTKTDPTGISCVVPFVSHIDHTEHDLDVIVTEQGLADLRGLAPRERAPLIIKKCAHPDFRDMLLDYYERALHECLKSGSGHEPHMLRNALKMHINFQEKGTMKVDKWD
;
A
#
# COMPACT_ATOMS: atom_id res chain seq x y z
N MET A 1 -0.98 -38.05 -17.47
CA MET A 1 -2.33 -37.70 -17.97
C MET A 1 -2.17 -36.79 -19.17
N ASP A 2 -1.51 -37.28 -20.21
CA ASP A 2 -1.30 -36.54 -21.46
C ASP A 2 -2.28 -37.08 -22.50
N SER A 3 -3.53 -36.61 -22.47
CA SER A 3 -4.45 -36.54 -23.62
C SER A 3 -5.84 -36.16 -23.11
N ILE A 4 -6.54 -35.33 -23.89
CA ILE A 4 -7.94 -34.87 -23.71
C ILE A 4 -8.08 -33.57 -22.90
N LEU A 5 -7.56 -32.47 -23.44
CA LEU A 5 -8.21 -31.17 -23.25
C LEU A 5 -9.03 -30.90 -24.53
N PRO A 6 -10.37 -30.80 -24.47
CA PRO A 6 -11.17 -30.40 -25.62
C PRO A 6 -10.71 -29.01 -26.07
N SER A 7 -10.23 -28.90 -27.32
CA SER A 7 -9.63 -27.68 -27.88
C SER A 7 -10.62 -26.56 -28.17
N SER A 8 -11.89 -26.70 -27.77
CA SER A 8 -13.00 -25.81 -28.13
C SER A 8 -13.74 -25.18 -26.95
N LEU A 9 -13.39 -25.50 -25.70
CA LEU A 9 -14.00 -24.85 -24.53
C LEU A 9 -13.32 -23.51 -24.24
N ASP A 10 -14.10 -22.53 -23.77
CA ASP A 10 -13.55 -21.30 -23.20
C ASP A 10 -12.48 -21.65 -22.13
N PRO A 11 -11.23 -21.18 -22.29
CA PRO A 11 -10.15 -21.38 -21.32
C PRO A 11 -10.51 -20.95 -19.89
N SER A 12 -11.45 -20.01 -19.73
CA SER A 12 -11.92 -19.53 -18.44
C SER A 12 -12.61 -20.63 -17.60
N HIS A 13 -13.23 -21.62 -18.24
CA HIS A 13 -13.86 -22.76 -17.55
C HIS A 13 -12.86 -23.83 -17.13
N GLN A 14 -11.69 -23.88 -17.77
CA GLN A 14 -10.66 -24.91 -17.54
C GLN A 14 -9.68 -24.54 -16.42
N THR A 15 -9.76 -23.31 -15.88
CA THR A 15 -8.84 -22.82 -14.84
C THR A 15 -9.64 -22.26 -13.67
N TYR A 16 -9.26 -22.58 -12.44
CA TYR A 16 -9.82 -21.94 -11.26
C TYR A 16 -9.49 -20.44 -11.23
N GLN A 17 -10.49 -19.61 -10.97
CA GLN A 17 -10.37 -18.16 -11.11
C GLN A 17 -9.90 -17.51 -9.81
N THR A 18 -8.60 -17.20 -9.73
CA THR A 18 -7.96 -16.51 -8.59
C THR A 18 -6.61 -15.93 -9.03
N PRO A 19 -6.09 -14.86 -8.40
CA PRO A 19 -4.75 -14.35 -8.68
C PRO A 19 -3.64 -15.39 -8.55
N LEU A 20 -3.81 -16.41 -7.71
CA LEU A 20 -2.84 -17.51 -7.56
C LEU A 20 -2.72 -18.35 -8.84
N ALA A 21 -3.85 -18.65 -9.48
CA ALA A 21 -3.93 -19.51 -10.65
C ALA A 21 -3.44 -18.79 -11.92
N SER A 22 -3.69 -17.49 -12.04
CA SER A 22 -3.23 -16.72 -13.19
C SER A 22 -1.72 -16.47 -13.16
N ARG A 23 -1.10 -16.36 -11.98
CA ARG A 23 0.31 -15.98 -11.85
C ARG A 23 1.26 -17.12 -11.54
N TYR A 24 0.88 -18.06 -10.68
CA TYR A 24 1.86 -18.89 -10.00
C TYR A 24 1.54 -20.40 -10.02
N ALA A 25 0.28 -20.79 -9.84
CA ALA A 25 -0.08 -22.19 -9.65
C ALA A 25 0.14 -23.01 -10.92
N SER A 26 0.40 -24.32 -10.74
CA SER A 26 0.52 -25.24 -11.86
C SER A 26 -0.80 -25.39 -12.62
N LYS A 27 -0.73 -25.73 -13.91
CA LYS A 27 -1.92 -25.94 -14.75
C LYS A 27 -2.79 -27.05 -14.16
N GLU A 28 -2.14 -28.10 -13.66
CA GLU A 28 -2.76 -29.28 -13.09
C GLU A 28 -3.57 -28.92 -11.83
N MET A 29 -2.97 -28.16 -10.90
CA MET A 29 -3.66 -27.76 -9.67
C MET A 29 -4.78 -26.74 -9.95
N ALA A 30 -4.55 -25.79 -10.85
CA ALA A 30 -5.57 -24.81 -11.23
C ALA A 30 -6.75 -25.46 -11.99
N HIS A 31 -6.47 -26.46 -12.83
CA HIS A 31 -7.50 -27.22 -13.51
C HIS A 31 -8.31 -28.10 -12.55
N LEU A 32 -7.67 -28.69 -11.54
CA LEU A 32 -8.34 -29.54 -10.55
C LEU A 32 -9.52 -28.83 -9.87
N PHE A 33 -9.36 -27.55 -9.51
CA PHE A 33 -10.39 -26.75 -8.87
C PHE A 33 -11.26 -25.95 -9.86
N SER A 34 -11.06 -26.10 -11.17
CA SER A 34 -11.78 -25.37 -12.21
C SER A 34 -13.28 -25.74 -12.26
N PRO A 35 -14.15 -24.86 -12.80
CA PRO A 35 -15.55 -25.19 -13.09
C PRO A 35 -15.69 -26.46 -13.94
N ALA A 36 -14.87 -26.62 -14.98
CA ALA A 36 -14.91 -27.81 -15.84
C ALA A 36 -14.65 -29.10 -15.07
N MET A 37 -13.62 -29.14 -14.24
CA MET A 37 -13.33 -30.33 -13.44
C MET A 37 -14.37 -30.54 -12.33
N ARG A 38 -14.90 -29.47 -11.75
CA ARG A 38 -15.98 -29.53 -10.75
C ARG A 38 -17.22 -30.22 -11.30
N PHE A 39 -17.69 -29.75 -12.45
CA PHE A 39 -18.93 -30.25 -13.06
C PHE A 39 -18.75 -31.61 -13.72
N HIS A 40 -17.58 -31.88 -14.29
CA HIS A 40 -17.20 -33.22 -14.74
C HIS A 40 -17.29 -34.24 -13.59
N THR A 41 -16.74 -33.88 -12.42
CA THR A 41 -16.75 -34.76 -11.24
C THR A 41 -18.18 -35.00 -10.73
N TRP A 42 -19.05 -33.99 -10.76
CA TRP A 42 -20.46 -34.17 -10.42
C TRP A 42 -21.16 -35.15 -11.36
N ARG A 43 -20.99 -34.99 -12.69
CA ARG A 43 -21.56 -35.91 -13.69
C ARG A 43 -21.03 -37.33 -13.52
N LYS A 44 -19.74 -37.48 -13.22
CA LYS A 44 -19.13 -38.79 -12.93
C LYS A 44 -19.72 -39.46 -11.69
N LEU A 45 -19.97 -38.70 -10.61
CA LEU A 45 -20.64 -39.23 -9.42
C LEU A 45 -22.07 -39.66 -9.69
N TRP A 46 -22.81 -38.90 -10.51
CA TRP A 46 -24.17 -39.26 -10.90
C TRP A 46 -24.19 -40.52 -11.77
N LEU A 47 -23.23 -40.65 -12.70
CA LEU A 47 -23.05 -41.88 -13.47
C LEU A 47 -22.71 -43.08 -12.56
N CYS A 48 -21.82 -42.92 -11.57
CA CYS A 48 -21.49 -43.98 -10.62
C CYS A 48 -22.72 -44.43 -9.83
N LEU A 49 -23.58 -43.49 -9.41
CA LEU A 49 -24.84 -43.83 -8.75
C LEU A 49 -25.75 -44.61 -9.70
N ALA A 50 -25.98 -44.13 -10.92
CA ALA A 50 -26.86 -44.79 -11.89
C ALA A 50 -26.40 -46.21 -12.24
N ILE A 51 -25.08 -46.43 -12.38
CA ILE A 51 -24.50 -47.77 -12.58
C ILE A 51 -24.81 -48.68 -11.39
N ALA A 52 -24.56 -48.20 -10.17
CA ALA A 52 -24.78 -49.00 -8.97
C ALA A 52 -26.28 -49.29 -8.72
N GLU A 53 -27.16 -48.31 -8.95
CA GLU A 53 -28.61 -48.47 -8.87
C GLU A 53 -29.11 -49.52 -9.87
N LYS A 54 -28.59 -49.52 -11.10
CA LYS A 54 -28.89 -50.52 -12.12
C LYS A 54 -28.41 -51.91 -11.73
N GLU A 55 -27.16 -52.03 -11.29
CA GLU A 55 -26.58 -53.30 -10.82
C GLU A 55 -27.40 -53.93 -9.67
N LEU A 56 -28.11 -53.11 -8.88
CA LEU A 56 -28.96 -53.52 -7.76
C LEU A 56 -30.45 -53.69 -8.12
N GLY A 57 -30.79 -53.55 -9.40
CA GLY A 57 -32.08 -53.91 -9.96
C GLY A 57 -33.07 -52.76 -10.15
N LEU A 58 -32.64 -51.49 -10.06
CA LEU A 58 -33.50 -50.36 -10.42
C LEU A 58 -33.61 -50.21 -11.95
N PRO A 59 -34.76 -49.73 -12.47
CA PRO A 59 -35.06 -49.71 -13.91
C PRO A 59 -34.33 -48.57 -14.64
N ILE A 60 -33.01 -48.68 -14.74
CA ILE A 60 -32.14 -47.74 -15.48
C ILE A 60 -31.71 -48.44 -16.78
N SER A 61 -32.05 -47.84 -17.92
CA SER A 61 -31.74 -48.41 -19.24
C SER A 61 -30.24 -48.36 -19.55
N ASP A 62 -29.75 -49.28 -20.40
CA ASP A 62 -28.39 -49.17 -20.99
C ASP A 62 -28.20 -47.85 -21.74
N GLU A 63 -29.27 -47.35 -22.36
CA GLU A 63 -29.26 -46.07 -23.07
C GLU A 63 -28.98 -44.89 -22.13
N ALA A 64 -29.61 -44.85 -20.95
CA ALA A 64 -29.37 -43.82 -19.95
C ALA A 64 -27.90 -43.75 -19.52
N ILE A 65 -27.28 -44.92 -19.28
CA ILE A 65 -25.85 -45.00 -18.93
C ILE A 65 -24.97 -44.48 -20.07
N LYS A 66 -25.25 -44.88 -21.32
CA LYS A 66 -24.50 -44.40 -22.50
C LYS A 66 -24.64 -42.89 -22.72
N GLU A 67 -25.84 -42.33 -22.57
CA GLU A 67 -26.09 -40.89 -22.67
C GLU A 67 -25.28 -40.11 -21.61
N MET A 68 -25.24 -40.61 -20.37
CA MET A 68 -24.47 -40.01 -19.29
C MET A 68 -22.96 -40.09 -19.54
N GLU A 69 -22.45 -41.25 -19.99
CA GLU A 69 -21.03 -41.45 -20.33
C GLU A 69 -20.56 -40.53 -21.46
N ALA A 70 -21.38 -40.39 -22.51
CA ALA A 70 -21.07 -39.51 -23.64
C ALA A 70 -21.02 -38.02 -23.26
N ASN A 71 -21.65 -37.64 -22.15
CA ASN A 71 -21.79 -36.25 -21.71
C ASN A 71 -21.05 -35.95 -20.40
N LEU A 72 -20.00 -36.69 -20.03
CA LEU A 72 -19.26 -36.37 -18.80
C LEU A 72 -18.51 -35.02 -18.85
N HIS A 73 -18.11 -34.57 -20.04
CA HIS A 73 -17.51 -33.25 -20.24
C HIS A 73 -18.59 -32.27 -20.70
N LEU A 74 -18.55 -31.05 -20.14
CA LEU A 74 -19.48 -29.99 -20.51
C LEU A 74 -18.92 -29.22 -21.71
N ASP A 75 -19.73 -28.90 -22.70
CA ASP A 75 -19.43 -27.91 -23.73
C ASP A 75 -19.89 -26.49 -23.32
N ASP A 76 -19.48 -25.46 -24.08
CA ASP A 76 -19.81 -24.06 -23.76
C ASP A 76 -21.33 -23.79 -23.78
N ALA A 77 -22.10 -24.51 -24.60
CA ALA A 77 -23.56 -24.37 -24.63
C ALA A 77 -24.19 -24.93 -23.34
N GLN A 78 -23.65 -26.02 -22.81
CA GLN A 78 -24.06 -26.58 -21.52
C GLN A 78 -23.65 -25.68 -20.36
N PHE A 79 -22.47 -25.03 -20.39
CA PHE A 79 -22.11 -24.00 -19.41
C PHE A 79 -23.07 -22.81 -19.43
N ALA A 80 -23.40 -22.28 -20.61
CA ALA A 80 -24.36 -21.18 -20.74
C ALA A 80 -25.76 -21.58 -20.27
N LEU A 81 -26.18 -22.83 -20.54
CA LEU A 81 -27.43 -23.36 -20.03
C LEU A 81 -27.41 -23.44 -18.50
N ALA A 82 -26.35 -23.96 -17.89
CA ALA A 82 -26.22 -24.04 -16.44
C ALA A 82 -26.30 -22.65 -15.79
N GLU A 83 -25.64 -21.63 -16.35
CA GLU A 83 -25.72 -20.25 -15.84
C GLU A 83 -27.16 -19.70 -15.90
N LYS A 84 -27.86 -19.93 -17.02
CA LYS A 84 -29.28 -19.55 -17.17
C LYS A 84 -30.16 -20.25 -16.14
N GLU A 85 -29.95 -21.54 -15.94
CA GLU A 85 -30.72 -22.38 -15.03
C GLU A 85 -30.45 -22.02 -13.56
N GLU A 86 -29.21 -21.63 -13.22
CA GLU A 86 -28.82 -21.14 -11.90
C GLU A 86 -29.44 -19.77 -11.62
N LYS A 87 -29.42 -18.84 -12.59
CA LYS A 87 -30.08 -17.54 -12.46
C LYS A 87 -31.58 -17.67 -12.19
N LYS A 88 -32.23 -18.67 -12.81
CA LYS A 88 -33.64 -18.99 -12.61
C LYS A 88 -33.92 -19.64 -11.26
N ARG A 89 -33.13 -20.66 -10.88
CA ARG A 89 -33.41 -21.50 -9.69
C ARG A 89 -32.77 -21.00 -8.40
N ARG A 90 -31.78 -20.11 -8.50
CA ARG A 90 -30.94 -19.66 -7.38
C ARG A 90 -30.28 -20.83 -6.64
N HIS A 91 -29.91 -21.88 -7.38
CA HIS A 91 -29.30 -23.09 -6.85
C HIS A 91 -28.38 -23.76 -7.89
N ASP A 92 -27.07 -23.78 -7.63
CA ASP A 92 -26.02 -24.25 -8.54
C ASP A 92 -26.17 -25.74 -8.89
N VAL A 93 -26.22 -26.63 -7.90
CA VAL A 93 -26.33 -28.07 -8.12
C VAL A 93 -27.58 -28.41 -8.94
N MET A 94 -28.73 -27.80 -8.62
CA MET A 94 -29.96 -28.03 -9.38
C MET A 94 -29.87 -27.54 -10.81
N ALA A 95 -29.20 -26.41 -11.06
CA ALA A 95 -28.95 -25.93 -12.42
C ALA A 95 -28.20 -26.99 -13.24
N HIS A 96 -27.13 -27.56 -12.67
CA HIS A 96 -26.34 -28.58 -13.34
C HIS A 96 -27.06 -29.92 -13.51
N VAL A 97 -27.94 -30.31 -12.57
CA VAL A 97 -28.81 -31.50 -12.75
C VAL A 97 -29.73 -31.31 -13.95
N HIS A 98 -30.36 -30.14 -14.09
CA HIS A 98 -31.20 -29.86 -15.26
C HIS A 98 -30.42 -29.79 -16.57
N THR A 99 -29.25 -29.16 -16.57
CA THR A 99 -28.35 -29.12 -17.73
C THR A 99 -27.89 -30.52 -18.14
N PHE A 100 -27.66 -31.42 -17.20
CA PHE A 100 -27.29 -32.80 -17.53
C PHE A 100 -28.51 -33.60 -18.01
N GLY A 101 -29.66 -33.45 -17.36
CA GLY A 101 -30.91 -34.08 -17.78
C GLY A 101 -31.38 -33.64 -19.17
N SER A 102 -31.01 -32.46 -19.67
CA SER A 102 -31.35 -32.05 -21.05
C SER A 102 -30.54 -32.76 -22.12
N VAL A 103 -29.38 -33.33 -21.78
CA VAL A 103 -28.51 -34.08 -22.71
C VAL A 103 -28.47 -35.58 -22.45
N ALA A 104 -28.95 -36.00 -21.28
CA ALA A 104 -29.21 -37.38 -20.89
C ALA A 104 -30.66 -37.48 -20.36
N PRO A 105 -31.67 -37.29 -21.23
CA PRO A 105 -33.08 -37.25 -20.83
C PRO A 105 -33.54 -38.53 -20.15
N SER A 106 -32.90 -39.66 -20.45
CA SER A 106 -33.21 -40.96 -19.85
C SER A 106 -32.72 -41.10 -18.40
N ALA A 107 -31.99 -40.12 -17.84
CA ALA A 107 -31.30 -40.21 -16.54
C ALA A 107 -31.59 -39.05 -15.55
N ALA A 108 -32.61 -38.21 -15.78
CA ALA A 108 -32.83 -37.01 -14.98
C ALA A 108 -33.25 -37.30 -13.51
N GLY A 109 -32.36 -37.10 -12.53
CA GLY A 109 -32.76 -37.12 -11.11
C GLY A 109 -31.72 -37.47 -10.03
N ILE A 110 -30.44 -37.07 -10.13
CA ILE A 110 -29.39 -37.55 -9.21
C ILE A 110 -28.56 -36.39 -8.62
N ILE A 111 -28.26 -36.38 -7.29
CA ILE A 111 -27.45 -35.33 -6.60
C ILE A 111 -26.48 -35.94 -5.57
N HIS A 112 -25.16 -35.67 -5.67
CA HIS A 112 -24.16 -36.03 -4.63
C HIS A 112 -22.95 -35.07 -4.55
N ASN A 113 -22.25 -35.08 -3.40
CA ASN A 113 -21.16 -34.17 -3.03
C ASN A 113 -19.77 -34.70 -3.48
N ALA A 114 -18.97 -33.84 -4.14
CA ALA A 114 -17.66 -34.19 -4.73
C ALA A 114 -16.42 -33.64 -4.01
N ASP A 115 -16.56 -32.86 -2.94
CA ASP A 115 -15.44 -32.08 -2.38
C ASP A 115 -14.22 -32.93 -1.99
N LEU A 116 -14.46 -34.09 -1.35
CA LEU A 116 -13.43 -35.02 -0.87
C LEU A 116 -12.56 -35.59 -2.01
N ILE A 117 -13.11 -35.70 -3.22
CA ILE A 117 -12.36 -36.14 -4.42
C ILE A 117 -11.31 -35.08 -4.77
N PHE A 118 -11.65 -33.79 -4.72
CA PHE A 118 -10.70 -32.71 -5.01
C PHE A 118 -9.60 -32.64 -3.97
N LEU A 119 -9.93 -32.79 -2.67
CA LEU A 119 -8.93 -32.78 -1.60
C LEU A 119 -7.91 -33.93 -1.76
N ARG A 120 -8.40 -35.16 -2.00
CA ARG A 120 -7.51 -36.32 -2.21
C ARG A 120 -6.68 -36.18 -3.49
N SER A 121 -7.29 -35.70 -4.57
CA SER A 121 -6.59 -35.45 -5.85
C SER A 121 -5.54 -34.35 -5.71
N GLY A 122 -5.82 -33.30 -4.95
CA GLY A 122 -4.87 -32.23 -4.64
C GLY A 122 -3.67 -32.76 -3.86
N LEU A 123 -3.89 -33.61 -2.84
CA LEU A 123 -2.80 -34.22 -2.07
C LEU A 123 -1.96 -35.16 -2.95
N ASN A 124 -2.58 -35.89 -3.89
CA ASN A 124 -1.87 -36.70 -4.88
C ASN A 124 -0.97 -35.87 -5.80
N LEU A 125 -1.32 -34.61 -6.08
CA LEU A 125 -0.47 -33.69 -6.86
C LEU A 125 0.67 -33.11 -6.01
N LEU A 126 0.42 -32.82 -4.72
CA LEU A 126 1.41 -32.20 -3.83
C LEU A 126 2.50 -33.17 -3.34
N LEU A 127 2.14 -34.40 -2.97
CA LEU A 127 3.07 -35.37 -2.37
C LEU A 127 4.32 -35.67 -3.23
N PRO A 128 4.20 -35.94 -4.54
CA PRO A 128 5.38 -36.14 -5.40
C PRO A 128 6.27 -34.90 -5.50
N LYS A 129 5.67 -33.69 -5.49
CA LYS A 129 6.42 -32.42 -5.52
C LYS A 129 7.20 -32.21 -4.22
N LEU A 130 6.59 -32.50 -3.07
CA LEU A 130 7.25 -32.46 -1.76
C LEU A 130 8.42 -33.46 -1.68
N ALA A 131 8.21 -34.70 -2.13
CA ALA A 131 9.28 -35.70 -2.20
C ALA A 131 10.44 -35.26 -3.12
N THR A 132 10.12 -34.55 -4.22
CA THR A 132 11.12 -33.96 -5.12
C THR A 132 11.94 -32.89 -4.42
N VAL A 133 11.32 -31.93 -3.71
CA VAL A 133 12.05 -30.91 -2.93
C VAL A 133 13.00 -31.56 -1.91
N ILE A 134 12.53 -32.58 -1.20
CA ILE A 134 13.34 -33.36 -0.25
C ILE A 134 14.56 -33.98 -0.95
N SER A 135 14.36 -34.61 -2.11
CA SER A 135 15.45 -35.19 -2.92
C SER A 135 16.49 -34.16 -3.37
N ARG A 136 16.05 -32.97 -3.83
CA ARG A 136 16.95 -31.89 -4.30
C ARG A 136 17.77 -31.31 -3.14
N LEU A 137 17.13 -31.02 -2.00
CA LEU A 137 17.85 -30.59 -0.80
C LEU A 137 18.78 -31.67 -0.25
N SER A 138 18.45 -32.95 -0.38
CA SER A 138 19.32 -34.05 0.02
C SER A 138 20.59 -34.13 -0.83
N SER A 139 20.47 -33.87 -2.12
CA SER A 139 21.62 -33.77 -3.03
C SER A 139 22.52 -32.60 -2.64
N PHE A 140 21.94 -31.43 -2.33
CA PHE A 140 22.65 -30.27 -1.81
C PHE A 140 23.35 -30.57 -0.48
N ALA A 141 22.65 -31.22 0.47
CA ALA A 141 23.20 -31.58 1.77
C ALA A 141 24.40 -32.52 1.63
N LYS A 142 24.32 -33.51 0.73
CA LYS A 142 25.41 -34.43 0.43
C LYS A 142 26.61 -33.73 -0.23
N GLN A 143 26.36 -32.83 -1.17
CA GLN A 143 27.41 -32.08 -1.88
C GLN A 143 28.27 -31.25 -0.91
N TYR A 144 27.65 -30.64 0.09
CA TYR A 144 28.33 -29.75 1.04
C TYR A 144 28.44 -30.35 2.45
N ARG A 145 28.43 -31.69 2.57
CA ARG A 145 28.39 -32.43 3.85
C ARG A 145 29.53 -32.07 4.79
N ASP A 146 30.70 -31.74 4.25
CA ASP A 146 31.96 -31.51 4.95
C ASP A 146 32.46 -30.05 4.88
N LEU A 147 31.73 -29.15 4.20
CA LEU A 147 32.09 -27.73 4.13
C LEU A 147 31.77 -27.01 5.44
N PRO A 148 32.78 -26.58 6.25
CA PRO A 148 32.52 -25.89 7.51
C PRO A 148 31.82 -24.54 7.31
N THR A 149 30.96 -24.15 8.23
CA THR A 149 30.26 -22.85 8.32
C THR A 149 29.99 -22.52 9.79
N LEU A 150 29.86 -21.25 10.14
CA LEU A 150 29.55 -20.83 11.52
C LEU A 150 28.19 -21.37 11.97
N GLY A 151 28.12 -21.92 13.19
CA GLY A 151 26.84 -22.15 13.86
C GLY A 151 26.25 -20.82 14.33
N PHE A 152 24.95 -20.79 14.63
CA PHE A 152 24.29 -19.58 15.14
C PHE A 152 23.37 -19.88 16.31
N THR A 153 23.53 -19.14 17.40
CA THR A 153 22.58 -19.09 18.54
C THR A 153 22.12 -17.65 18.71
N HIS A 154 20.82 -17.37 18.65
CA HIS A 154 20.30 -15.99 18.57
C HIS A 154 20.87 -15.18 17.38
N PHE A 155 21.21 -15.87 16.29
CA PHE A 155 21.93 -15.30 15.13
C PHE A 155 23.32 -14.70 15.46
N GLN A 156 23.87 -15.00 16.65
CA GLN A 156 25.26 -14.73 17.00
C GLN A 156 26.14 -15.93 16.60
N PRO A 157 27.34 -15.69 16.02
CA PRO A 157 28.28 -16.75 15.69
C PRO A 157 28.55 -17.67 16.89
N ALA A 158 28.42 -18.96 16.66
CA ALA A 158 28.70 -20.04 17.60
C ALA A 158 29.57 -21.12 16.92
N GLN A 159 29.91 -22.17 17.66
CA GLN A 159 30.78 -23.25 17.18
C GLN A 159 30.40 -23.72 15.76
N PRO A 160 31.37 -23.91 14.85
CA PRO A 160 31.11 -24.33 13.48
C PRO A 160 30.31 -25.63 13.35
N THR A 161 29.52 -25.70 12.28
CA THR A 161 28.89 -26.91 11.74
C THR A 161 29.25 -27.03 10.26
N THR A 162 28.52 -27.82 9.45
CA THR A 162 28.70 -27.84 7.99
C THR A 162 27.47 -27.32 7.25
N VAL A 163 27.67 -26.80 6.04
CA VAL A 163 26.58 -26.34 5.16
C VAL A 163 25.60 -27.48 4.90
N GLY A 164 26.11 -28.68 4.64
CA GLY A 164 25.29 -29.87 4.46
C GLY A 164 24.52 -30.25 5.72
N LYS A 165 25.14 -30.18 6.90
CA LYS A 165 24.45 -30.47 8.16
C LYS A 165 23.33 -29.48 8.44
N ARG A 166 23.51 -28.20 8.14
CA ARG A 166 22.43 -27.19 8.24
C ARG A 166 21.23 -27.56 7.37
N ALA A 167 21.46 -27.98 6.13
CA ALA A 167 20.39 -28.41 5.23
C ALA A 167 19.59 -29.62 5.74
N THR A 168 20.19 -30.51 6.56
CA THR A 168 19.45 -31.63 7.17
C THR A 168 18.35 -31.19 8.12
N LEU A 169 18.48 -30.02 8.76
CA LEU A 169 17.45 -29.45 9.63
C LEU A 169 16.19 -29.06 8.84
N TRP A 170 16.37 -28.59 7.61
CA TRP A 170 15.27 -28.28 6.69
C TRP A 170 14.60 -29.56 6.19
N ILE A 171 15.41 -30.55 5.79
CA ILE A 171 14.91 -31.82 5.26
C ILE A 171 14.10 -32.58 6.32
N GLN A 172 14.54 -32.55 7.58
CA GLN A 172 13.85 -33.25 8.67
C GLN A 172 12.40 -32.77 8.86
N GLU A 173 12.17 -31.45 8.83
CA GLU A 173 10.81 -30.89 8.93
C GLU A 173 9.97 -31.27 7.71
N LEU A 174 10.55 -31.24 6.51
CA LEU A 174 9.86 -31.68 5.29
C LEU A 174 9.49 -33.18 5.31
N LEU A 175 10.28 -34.04 5.96
CA LEU A 175 9.91 -35.46 6.16
C LEU A 175 8.68 -35.59 7.06
N TRP A 176 8.55 -34.75 8.09
CA TRP A 176 7.36 -34.74 8.94
C TRP A 176 6.15 -34.21 8.19
N ASP A 177 6.32 -33.19 7.35
CA ASP A 177 5.25 -32.72 6.47
C ASP A 177 4.84 -33.81 5.48
N LEU A 178 5.78 -34.51 4.84
CA LEU A 178 5.49 -35.62 3.92
C LEU A 178 4.66 -36.71 4.60
N ARG A 179 5.08 -37.13 5.81
CA ARG A 179 4.33 -38.09 6.62
C ARG A 179 2.91 -37.59 6.92
N ASN A 180 2.77 -36.33 7.34
CA ASN A 180 1.48 -35.79 7.77
C ASN A 180 0.52 -35.57 6.59
N LEU A 181 1.01 -35.12 5.42
CA LEU A 181 0.23 -34.99 4.19
C LEU A 181 -0.17 -36.38 3.65
N THR A 182 0.72 -37.37 3.71
CA THR A 182 0.42 -38.76 3.32
C THR A 182 -0.68 -39.33 4.21
N ARG A 183 -0.57 -39.16 5.53
CA ARG A 183 -1.61 -39.56 6.47
C ARG A 183 -2.96 -38.89 6.14
N ALA A 184 -2.98 -37.57 5.96
CA ALA A 184 -4.21 -36.86 5.63
C ALA A 184 -4.84 -37.33 4.31
N ARG A 185 -4.04 -37.71 3.32
CA ARG A 185 -4.54 -38.30 2.07
C ARG A 185 -5.15 -39.68 2.29
N ASP A 186 -4.48 -40.53 3.08
CA ASP A 186 -4.86 -41.92 3.29
C ASP A 186 -6.06 -42.05 4.24
N ASP A 187 -6.21 -41.11 5.17
CA ASP A 187 -7.34 -41.03 6.11
C ASP A 187 -8.64 -40.52 5.45
N LEU A 188 -8.59 -39.97 4.23
CA LEU A 188 -9.78 -39.44 3.53
C LEU A 188 -10.72 -40.57 3.08
N GLY A 189 -11.84 -40.71 3.77
CA GLY A 189 -12.98 -41.54 3.37
C GLY A 189 -13.91 -40.85 2.37
N PHE A 190 -14.73 -41.63 1.67
CA PHE A 190 -15.84 -41.12 0.87
C PHE A 190 -17.01 -40.67 1.77
N ARG A 191 -17.82 -39.69 1.34
CA ARG A 191 -19.03 -39.31 2.12
C ARG A 191 -20.06 -40.46 2.16
N GLY A 192 -20.19 -41.19 1.06
CA GLY A 192 -21.23 -42.21 0.86
C GLY A 192 -22.56 -41.65 0.35
N VAL A 193 -23.48 -42.55 0.04
CA VAL A 193 -24.84 -42.34 -0.48
C VAL A 193 -25.82 -42.29 0.71
N LYS A 194 -25.70 -41.23 1.53
CA LYS A 194 -26.37 -41.14 2.85
C LYS A 194 -27.75 -40.45 2.88
N GLY A 195 -28.21 -39.91 1.75
CA GLY A 195 -29.48 -39.16 1.66
C GLY A 195 -29.44 -37.75 2.29
N THR A 196 -30.61 -37.15 2.51
CA THR A 196 -30.77 -35.73 2.89
C THR A 196 -30.25 -35.40 4.29
N THR A 197 -30.40 -36.30 5.27
CA THR A 197 -29.99 -36.07 6.66
C THR A 197 -29.00 -37.13 7.17
N GLY A 198 -28.51 -38.01 6.30
CA GLY A 198 -27.59 -39.08 6.67
C GLY A 198 -28.23 -40.44 6.95
N THR A 199 -29.56 -40.53 6.93
CA THR A 199 -30.32 -41.72 7.32
C THR A 199 -30.63 -42.70 6.19
N GLN A 200 -30.27 -42.36 4.94
CA GLN A 200 -30.57 -43.16 3.75
C GLN A 200 -32.06 -43.42 3.47
N ALA A 201 -32.97 -42.69 4.12
CA ALA A 201 -34.41 -42.93 4.03
C ALA A 201 -34.95 -42.97 2.60
N SER A 202 -34.51 -42.05 1.74
CA SER A 202 -34.92 -42.01 0.33
C SER A 202 -34.46 -43.24 -0.45
N PHE A 203 -33.26 -43.78 -0.16
CA PHE A 203 -32.74 -44.98 -0.81
C PHE A 203 -33.43 -46.24 -0.29
N LEU A 204 -33.76 -46.27 1.00
CA LEU A 204 -34.54 -47.37 1.57
C LEU A 204 -35.94 -47.45 0.95
N SER A 205 -36.60 -46.30 0.76
CA SER A 205 -37.87 -46.24 0.02
C SER A 205 -37.71 -46.65 -1.44
N LEU A 206 -36.60 -46.28 -2.09
CA LEU A 206 -36.32 -46.64 -3.49
C LEU A 206 -36.14 -48.15 -3.69
N PHE A 207 -35.67 -48.87 -2.66
CA PHE A 207 -35.53 -50.33 -2.66
C PHE A 207 -36.63 -51.04 -1.84
N ASP A 208 -37.81 -50.46 -1.71
CA ASP A 208 -38.98 -51.08 -1.06
C ASP A 208 -38.70 -51.62 0.36
N GLY A 209 -37.81 -50.98 1.12
CA GLY A 209 -37.42 -51.40 2.47
C GLY A 209 -36.25 -52.38 2.56
N ASP A 210 -35.57 -52.70 1.45
CA ASP A 210 -34.41 -53.60 1.45
C ASP A 210 -33.12 -52.90 1.95
N HIS A 211 -32.80 -53.14 3.22
CA HIS A 211 -31.61 -52.59 3.88
C HIS A 211 -30.29 -53.09 3.26
N GLU A 212 -30.23 -54.34 2.80
CA GLU A 212 -28.99 -54.91 2.24
C GLU A 212 -28.64 -54.27 0.90
N LYS A 213 -29.65 -53.98 0.07
CA LYS A 213 -29.42 -53.21 -1.17
C LYS A 213 -28.94 -51.78 -0.91
N VAL A 214 -29.45 -51.12 0.13
CA VAL A 214 -28.97 -49.78 0.52
C VAL A 214 -27.49 -49.82 0.93
N LEU A 215 -27.08 -50.82 1.73
CA LEU A 215 -25.68 -51.02 2.11
C LEU A 215 -24.79 -51.34 0.90
N ALA A 216 -25.28 -52.21 0.00
CA ALA A 216 -24.58 -52.55 -1.22
C ALA A 216 -24.43 -51.34 -2.16
N LEU A 217 -25.44 -50.47 -2.27
CA LEU A 217 -25.40 -49.25 -3.07
C LEU A 217 -24.29 -48.32 -2.58
N ASP A 218 -24.26 -48.04 -1.26
CA ASP A 218 -23.26 -47.15 -0.67
C ASP A 218 -21.84 -47.68 -0.86
N LYS A 219 -21.64 -48.98 -0.63
CA LYS A 219 -20.37 -49.66 -0.87
C LYS A 219 -19.96 -49.58 -2.35
N ARG A 220 -20.88 -49.88 -3.26
CA ARG A 220 -20.58 -49.92 -4.70
C ARG A 220 -20.25 -48.54 -5.25
N VAL A 221 -20.98 -47.50 -4.87
CA VAL A 221 -20.66 -46.11 -5.29
C VAL A 221 -19.33 -45.65 -4.71
N THR A 222 -18.98 -46.07 -3.49
CA THR A 222 -17.67 -45.79 -2.88
C THR A 222 -16.52 -46.41 -3.70
N GLU A 223 -16.66 -47.68 -4.09
CA GLU A 223 -15.71 -48.39 -4.95
C GLU A 223 -15.57 -47.72 -6.32
N LEU A 224 -16.70 -47.42 -6.98
CA LEU A 224 -16.72 -46.74 -8.28
C LEU A 224 -16.12 -45.32 -8.22
N SER A 225 -16.26 -44.64 -7.07
CA SER A 225 -15.64 -43.34 -6.81
C SER A 225 -14.16 -43.42 -6.46
N GLY A 226 -13.59 -44.63 -6.38
CA GLY A 226 -12.17 -44.90 -6.16
C GLY A 226 -11.72 -44.73 -4.71
N PHE A 227 -12.62 -44.81 -3.73
CA PHE A 227 -12.28 -44.75 -2.30
C PHE A 227 -12.22 -46.13 -1.67
N PRO A 228 -11.29 -46.37 -0.73
CA PRO A 228 -11.19 -47.64 -0.03
C PRO A 228 -12.33 -47.86 0.97
N PHE A 229 -12.93 -46.79 1.48
CA PHE A 229 -14.06 -46.84 2.41
C PHE A 229 -14.89 -45.55 2.35
N ALA A 230 -16.14 -45.63 2.82
CA ALA A 230 -16.97 -44.47 3.13
C ALA A 230 -16.94 -44.19 4.64
N TYR A 231 -17.18 -42.94 5.03
CA TYR A 231 -17.34 -42.61 6.44
C TYR A 231 -18.51 -43.43 7.02
N PRO A 232 -18.33 -44.02 8.22
CA PRO A 232 -19.34 -44.87 8.83
C PRO A 232 -20.63 -44.09 9.11
N VAL A 233 -20.49 -42.82 9.50
CA VAL A 233 -21.60 -41.90 9.75
C VAL A 233 -21.29 -40.55 9.11
N SER A 234 -22.26 -40.00 8.40
CA SER A 234 -22.27 -38.59 7.97
C SER A 234 -23.70 -38.06 7.97
N SER A 235 -23.86 -36.75 7.96
CA SER A 235 -25.15 -36.11 7.72
C SER A 235 -25.41 -35.94 6.22
N GLN A 236 -26.13 -34.89 5.81
CA GLN A 236 -26.16 -34.45 4.40
C GLN A 236 -24.74 -34.19 3.85
N THR A 237 -23.82 -33.78 4.71
CA THR A 237 -22.43 -33.46 4.39
C THR A 237 -21.49 -34.35 5.21
N TYR A 238 -20.23 -34.46 4.79
CA TYR A 238 -19.19 -34.96 5.70
C TYR A 238 -18.93 -33.92 6.81
N SER A 239 -18.36 -34.35 7.93
CA SER A 239 -17.96 -33.42 8.99
C SER A 239 -16.89 -32.47 8.48
N ARG A 240 -17.07 -31.16 8.70
CA ARG A 240 -16.08 -30.13 8.35
C ARG A 240 -14.80 -30.23 9.18
N LYS A 241 -14.78 -31.10 10.21
CA LYS A 241 -13.56 -31.57 10.87
C LYS A 241 -12.55 -32.18 9.88
N ILE A 242 -13.01 -32.81 8.80
CA ILE A 242 -12.13 -33.36 7.77
C ILE A 242 -11.37 -32.24 7.04
N ASP A 243 -12.00 -31.09 6.80
CA ASP A 243 -11.33 -29.92 6.20
C ASP A 243 -10.19 -29.43 7.11
N VAL A 244 -10.39 -29.46 8.44
CA VAL A 244 -9.37 -29.15 9.44
C VAL A 244 -8.21 -30.14 9.36
N ASP A 245 -8.50 -31.44 9.29
CA ASP A 245 -7.49 -32.50 9.29
C ASP A 245 -6.66 -32.52 7.99
N VAL A 246 -7.21 -32.02 6.88
CA VAL A 246 -6.51 -31.82 5.60
C VAL A 246 -5.71 -30.51 5.59
N LEU A 247 -6.23 -29.40 6.13
CA LEU A 247 -5.54 -28.10 6.09
C LEU A 247 -4.47 -27.95 7.18
N ALA A 248 -4.58 -28.66 8.30
CA ALA A 248 -3.56 -28.67 9.36
C ALA A 248 -2.15 -29.05 8.83
N PRO A 249 -1.97 -30.18 8.11
CA PRO A 249 -0.66 -30.53 7.57
C PRO A 249 -0.17 -29.54 6.50
N LEU A 250 -1.07 -28.92 5.72
CA LEU A 250 -0.69 -27.87 4.77
C LEU A 250 -0.18 -26.61 5.48
N ALA A 251 -0.82 -26.21 6.58
CA ALA A 251 -0.38 -25.09 7.40
C ALA A 251 0.97 -25.39 8.10
N SER A 252 1.17 -26.62 8.58
CA SER A 252 2.47 -27.10 9.09
C SER A 252 3.56 -26.96 8.03
N PHE A 253 3.28 -27.43 6.80
CA PHE A 253 4.19 -27.27 5.67
C PHE A 253 4.47 -25.79 5.35
N GLY A 254 3.47 -24.92 5.47
CA GLY A 254 3.65 -23.47 5.40
C GLY A 254 4.71 -22.96 6.40
N ALA A 255 4.65 -23.39 7.65
CA ALA A 255 5.65 -23.02 8.66
C ALA A 255 7.06 -23.51 8.29
N THR A 256 7.19 -24.77 7.85
CA THR A 256 8.46 -25.34 7.36
C THR A 256 9.02 -24.52 6.19
N ALA A 257 8.20 -24.25 5.17
CA ALA A 257 8.59 -23.48 4.00
C ALA A 257 9.03 -22.05 4.37
N HIS A 258 8.31 -21.39 5.28
CA HIS A 258 8.67 -20.06 5.77
C HIS A 258 10.05 -20.08 6.46
N LYS A 259 10.32 -21.09 7.30
CA LYS A 259 11.60 -21.25 8.00
C LYS A 259 12.75 -21.45 7.01
N ILE A 260 12.63 -22.40 6.08
CA ILE A 260 13.65 -22.66 5.05
C ILE A 260 13.97 -21.38 4.26
N ALA A 261 12.94 -20.71 3.77
CA ALA A 261 13.13 -19.48 3.00
C ALA A 261 13.70 -18.33 3.84
N SER A 262 13.32 -18.21 5.11
CA SER A 262 13.88 -17.19 6.01
C SER A 262 15.37 -17.44 6.29
N ASP A 263 15.76 -18.69 6.52
CA ASP A 263 17.17 -19.06 6.69
C ASP A 263 17.99 -18.72 5.44
N ILE A 264 17.47 -19.03 4.24
CA ILE A 264 18.13 -18.67 2.98
C ILE A 264 18.28 -17.15 2.84
N ARG A 265 17.27 -16.36 3.22
CA ARG A 265 17.34 -14.89 3.19
C ARG A 265 18.42 -14.35 4.14
N LEU A 266 18.51 -14.92 5.34
CA LEU A 266 19.56 -14.58 6.30
C LEU A 266 20.95 -14.95 5.78
N LEU A 267 21.10 -16.11 5.15
CA LEU A 267 22.38 -16.54 4.57
C LEU A 267 22.77 -15.72 3.33
N ALA A 268 21.80 -15.25 2.55
CA ALA A 268 22.02 -14.33 1.43
C ALA A 268 22.52 -12.96 1.91
N HIS A 269 21.98 -12.45 3.02
CA HIS A 269 22.50 -11.24 3.68
C HIS A 269 23.97 -11.41 4.07
N LEU A 270 24.35 -12.60 4.54
CA LEU A 270 25.72 -12.96 4.90
C LEU A 270 26.61 -13.28 3.69
N LYS A 271 26.04 -13.33 2.48
CA LYS A 271 26.70 -13.72 1.21
C LYS A 271 27.29 -15.13 1.23
N GLU A 272 26.78 -16.00 2.09
CA GLU A 272 27.25 -17.39 2.20
C GLU A 272 26.53 -18.31 1.22
N ILE A 273 25.21 -18.15 1.13
CA ILE A 273 24.33 -18.92 0.26
C ILE A 273 23.35 -17.96 -0.40
N GLU A 274 23.19 -18.05 -1.72
CA GLU A 274 22.19 -17.32 -2.49
C GLU A 274 21.19 -18.30 -3.13
N GLU A 275 19.96 -17.83 -3.34
CA GLU A 275 19.02 -18.52 -4.22
C GLU A 275 19.47 -18.41 -5.68
N PRO A 276 19.01 -19.32 -6.57
CA PRO A 276 19.38 -19.28 -7.98
C PRO A 276 19.04 -17.93 -8.64
N PHE A 277 19.99 -17.47 -9.45
CA PHE A 277 19.90 -16.22 -10.18
C PHE A 277 20.03 -16.49 -11.68
N GLU A 278 18.97 -16.24 -12.45
CA GLU A 278 18.99 -16.50 -13.90
C GLU A 278 19.86 -15.47 -14.63
N LYS A 279 20.40 -15.87 -15.79
CA LYS A 279 21.36 -15.06 -16.56
C LYS A 279 20.83 -13.66 -16.88
N ASP A 280 19.53 -13.58 -17.20
CA ASP A 280 18.84 -12.34 -17.55
C ASP A 280 17.98 -11.78 -16.39
N GLN A 281 18.05 -12.41 -15.20
CA GLN A 281 17.33 -11.93 -14.02
C GLN A 281 17.97 -10.63 -13.53
N ILE A 282 17.14 -9.61 -13.30
CA ILE A 282 17.57 -8.35 -12.70
C ILE A 282 17.31 -8.44 -11.19
N GLY A 283 18.37 -8.34 -10.38
CA GLY A 283 18.28 -8.51 -8.93
C GLY A 283 17.81 -7.26 -8.19
N SER A 284 18.28 -6.09 -8.65
CA SER A 284 17.83 -4.77 -8.22
C SER A 284 17.96 -3.83 -9.41
N SER A 285 16.90 -3.08 -9.70
CA SER A 285 16.87 -2.09 -10.79
C SER A 285 17.82 -0.92 -10.57
N ALA A 286 18.17 -0.60 -9.30
CA ALA A 286 19.05 0.52 -8.93
C ALA A 286 20.48 0.11 -8.55
N MET A 287 20.69 -1.13 -8.09
CA MET A 287 22.00 -1.62 -7.63
C MET A 287 22.37 -2.92 -8.35
N ALA A 288 23.06 -2.81 -9.49
CA ALA A 288 23.33 -3.93 -10.39
C ALA A 288 24.04 -5.14 -9.74
N TYR A 289 24.83 -4.92 -8.68
CA TYR A 289 25.50 -6.00 -7.95
C TYR A 289 24.62 -6.68 -6.88
N LYS A 290 23.48 -6.08 -6.52
CA LYS A 290 22.64 -6.52 -5.41
C LYS A 290 21.67 -7.62 -5.86
N ARG A 291 21.86 -8.82 -5.34
CA ARG A 291 20.99 -9.99 -5.58
C ARG A 291 20.06 -10.20 -4.39
N ASN A 292 18.79 -9.80 -4.52
CA ASN A 292 17.80 -10.00 -3.47
C ASN A 292 17.20 -11.43 -3.57
N PRO A 293 16.97 -12.11 -2.44
CA PRO A 293 16.38 -13.45 -2.41
C PRO A 293 14.85 -13.42 -2.62
N MET A 294 14.40 -12.97 -3.80
CA MET A 294 12.99 -12.73 -4.15
C MET A 294 12.14 -14.00 -4.13
N ARG A 295 12.68 -15.15 -4.55
CA ARG A 295 11.96 -16.43 -4.57
C ARG A 295 11.69 -16.87 -3.13
N SER A 296 12.68 -16.73 -2.26
CA SER A 296 12.56 -16.99 -0.82
C SER A 296 11.56 -16.03 -0.17
N GLU A 297 11.58 -14.74 -0.53
CA GLU A 297 10.58 -13.77 -0.06
C GLU A 297 9.15 -14.12 -0.48
N ARG A 298 8.98 -14.57 -1.73
CA ARG A 298 7.69 -15.07 -2.23
C ARG A 298 7.22 -16.28 -1.44
N VAL A 299 8.12 -17.24 -1.16
CA VAL A 299 7.80 -18.40 -0.30
C VAL A 299 7.37 -17.93 1.09
N CYS A 300 8.09 -17.02 1.74
CA CYS A 300 7.70 -16.49 3.05
C CYS A 300 6.31 -15.82 3.01
N SER A 301 5.98 -15.07 1.95
CA SER A 301 4.67 -14.43 1.80
C SER A 301 3.54 -15.45 1.68
N LEU A 302 3.68 -16.40 0.75
CA LEU A 302 2.68 -17.43 0.48
C LEU A 302 2.53 -18.42 1.65
N ALA A 303 3.63 -18.73 2.34
CA ALA A 303 3.60 -19.59 3.52
C ALA A 303 2.71 -19.02 4.63
N ARG A 304 2.77 -17.70 4.89
CA ARG A 304 1.88 -17.06 5.87
C ARG A 304 0.42 -17.16 5.46
N HIS A 305 0.12 -16.99 4.17
CA HIS A 305 -1.24 -17.22 3.64
C HIS A 305 -1.70 -18.65 3.93
N LEU A 306 -0.89 -19.65 3.56
CA LEU A 306 -1.21 -21.06 3.78
C LEU A 306 -1.45 -21.40 5.25
N MET A 307 -0.66 -20.83 6.16
CA MET A 307 -0.83 -21.02 7.61
C MET A 307 -2.18 -20.47 8.12
N VAL A 308 -2.61 -19.31 7.63
CA VAL A 308 -3.83 -18.64 8.10
C VAL A 308 -5.10 -19.34 7.61
N LEU A 309 -5.09 -19.93 6.40
CA LEU A 309 -6.27 -20.59 5.82
C LEU A 309 -6.80 -21.74 6.69
N HIS A 310 -5.96 -22.39 7.50
CA HIS A 310 -6.38 -23.41 8.45
C HIS A 310 -7.36 -22.90 9.52
N GLN A 311 -7.22 -21.64 9.95
CA GLN A 311 -8.12 -21.04 10.95
C GLN A 311 -9.56 -20.99 10.43
N ASN A 312 -9.75 -20.72 9.14
CA ASN A 312 -11.10 -20.69 8.56
C ASN A 312 -11.76 -22.08 8.55
N ALA A 313 -10.98 -23.15 8.35
CA ALA A 313 -11.48 -24.52 8.45
C ALA A 313 -11.90 -24.86 9.89
N LEU A 314 -11.11 -24.44 10.90
CA LEU A 314 -11.46 -24.62 12.32
C LEU A 314 -12.79 -23.93 12.66
N MET A 315 -12.95 -22.67 12.24
CA MET A 315 -14.18 -21.90 12.48
C MET A 315 -15.38 -22.50 11.75
N THR A 316 -15.20 -22.95 10.50
CA THR A 316 -16.24 -23.63 9.74
C THR A 316 -16.66 -24.93 10.41
N ALA A 317 -15.71 -25.71 10.93
CA ALA A 317 -16.01 -26.95 11.65
C ALA A 317 -16.74 -26.70 12.97
N ALA A 318 -16.37 -25.66 13.71
CA ALA A 318 -17.01 -25.31 14.98
C ALA A 318 -18.46 -24.82 14.80
N ASN A 319 -18.78 -24.20 13.66
CA ASN A 319 -20.10 -23.64 13.37
C ASN A 319 -21.01 -24.54 12.51
N GLN A 320 -20.56 -25.75 12.18
CA GLN A 320 -21.42 -26.71 11.47
C GLN A 320 -22.54 -27.20 12.40
N TRP A 321 -23.76 -26.69 12.23
CA TRP A 321 -24.91 -27.09 13.04
C TRP A 321 -25.56 -28.38 12.53
N PHE A 322 -25.71 -29.35 13.45
CA PHE A 322 -26.44 -30.61 13.25
C PHE A 322 -26.16 -31.26 11.87
N GLU A 323 -27.18 -31.45 11.03
CA GLU A 323 -27.05 -32.17 9.76
C GLU A 323 -26.53 -31.31 8.59
N ARG A 324 -26.78 -29.98 8.56
CA ARG A 324 -26.24 -29.08 7.53
C ARG A 324 -26.46 -27.59 7.83
N THR A 325 -25.44 -26.79 7.55
CA THR A 325 -25.51 -25.33 7.36
C THR A 325 -24.97 -24.92 5.97
N LEU A 326 -25.18 -23.65 5.57
CA LEU A 326 -24.74 -23.12 4.27
C LEU A 326 -23.54 -22.15 4.38
N ASP A 327 -23.14 -21.79 5.59
CA ASP A 327 -22.00 -20.90 5.88
C ASP A 327 -20.64 -21.52 5.50
N ASP A 328 -20.57 -22.84 5.29
CA ASP A 328 -19.40 -23.54 4.76
C ASP A 328 -19.10 -23.22 3.28
N SER A 329 -20.05 -22.61 2.57
CA SER A 329 -20.02 -22.32 1.14
C SER A 329 -18.79 -21.53 0.69
N ALA A 330 -18.36 -20.55 1.47
CA ALA A 330 -17.19 -19.72 1.19
C ALA A 330 -15.89 -20.53 1.36
N ASN A 331 -15.78 -21.30 2.44
CA ASN A 331 -14.62 -22.17 2.71
C ASN A 331 -14.37 -23.15 1.56
N ARG A 332 -15.43 -23.77 1.01
CA ARG A 332 -15.34 -24.71 -0.11
C ARG A 332 -14.99 -24.08 -1.46
N ARG A 333 -15.34 -22.81 -1.65
CA ARG A 333 -15.13 -22.10 -2.91
C ARG A 333 -13.85 -21.29 -2.95
N VAL A 334 -13.31 -20.91 -1.79
CA VAL A 334 -12.15 -20.02 -1.67
C VAL A 334 -11.04 -20.72 -0.89
N THR A 335 -11.24 -20.99 0.39
CA THR A 335 -10.17 -21.45 1.29
C THR A 335 -9.59 -22.81 0.90
N LEU A 336 -10.42 -23.81 0.61
CA LEU A 336 -9.93 -25.14 0.22
C LEU A 336 -9.13 -25.06 -1.10
N PRO A 337 -9.65 -24.52 -2.22
CA PRO A 337 -8.86 -24.34 -3.44
C PRO A 337 -7.57 -23.54 -3.21
N GLU A 338 -7.65 -22.41 -2.51
CA GLU A 338 -6.50 -21.54 -2.29
C GLU A 338 -5.41 -22.20 -1.45
N ALA A 339 -5.74 -23.04 -0.47
CA ALA A 339 -4.75 -23.76 0.32
C ALA A 339 -3.91 -24.70 -0.57
N PHE A 340 -4.57 -25.46 -1.45
CA PHE A 340 -3.89 -26.37 -2.37
C PHE A 340 -3.08 -25.64 -3.45
N LEU A 341 -3.63 -24.56 -4.02
CA LEU A 341 -2.92 -23.71 -4.98
C LEU A 341 -1.69 -23.08 -4.33
N THR A 342 -1.82 -22.57 -3.10
CA THR A 342 -0.70 -21.95 -2.38
C THR A 342 0.40 -22.96 -2.06
N ALA A 343 0.04 -24.15 -1.55
CA ALA A 343 0.99 -25.23 -1.29
C ALA A 343 1.72 -25.66 -2.58
N ASP A 344 1.00 -25.77 -3.70
CA ASP A 344 1.54 -26.11 -5.01
C ASP A 344 2.58 -25.10 -5.50
N ILE A 345 2.30 -23.81 -5.33
CA ILE A 345 3.22 -22.72 -5.67
C ILE A 345 4.46 -22.76 -4.80
N ILE A 346 4.29 -22.94 -3.48
CA ILE A 346 5.40 -23.00 -2.53
C ILE A 346 6.31 -24.17 -2.88
N LEU A 347 5.77 -25.36 -3.14
CA LEU A 347 6.55 -26.55 -3.52
C LEU A 347 7.32 -26.34 -4.82
N THR A 348 6.67 -25.79 -5.84
CA THR A 348 7.33 -25.50 -7.13
C THR A 348 8.45 -24.47 -6.95
N THR A 349 8.23 -23.45 -6.11
CA THR A 349 9.24 -22.42 -5.83
C THR A 349 10.40 -22.97 -5.01
N LEU A 350 10.13 -23.79 -3.99
CA LEU A 350 11.17 -24.46 -3.21
C LEU A 350 11.96 -25.48 -4.04
N GLN A 351 11.33 -26.19 -4.97
CA GLN A 351 12.03 -27.07 -5.90
C GLN A 351 13.01 -26.25 -6.74
N ASN A 352 12.55 -25.15 -7.32
CA ASN A 352 13.39 -24.27 -8.11
C ASN A 352 14.56 -23.68 -7.31
N ILE A 353 14.32 -23.27 -6.06
CA ILE A 353 15.39 -22.78 -5.16
C ILE A 353 16.39 -23.90 -4.87
N SER A 354 15.92 -25.06 -4.42
CA SER A 354 16.79 -26.18 -4.02
C SER A 354 17.59 -26.78 -5.17
N GLU A 355 17.12 -26.67 -6.41
CA GLU A 355 17.84 -27.10 -7.62
C GLU A 355 18.97 -26.14 -8.04
N GLY A 356 19.02 -24.92 -7.48
CA GLY A 356 19.98 -23.91 -7.94
C GLY A 356 20.59 -23.05 -6.84
N LEU A 357 20.59 -23.52 -5.58
CA LEU A 357 21.30 -22.86 -4.49
C LEU A 357 22.79 -22.67 -4.83
N VAL A 358 23.29 -21.45 -4.63
CA VAL A 358 24.69 -21.09 -4.86
C VAL A 358 25.38 -20.92 -3.51
N VAL A 359 26.50 -21.59 -3.30
CA VAL A 359 27.31 -21.49 -2.07
C VAL A 359 28.62 -20.79 -2.38
N TYR A 360 29.08 -19.92 -1.48
CA TYR A 360 30.34 -19.19 -1.62
C TYR A 360 31.37 -19.62 -0.56
N PRO A 361 32.13 -20.72 -0.77
CA PRO A 361 33.07 -21.25 0.22
C PRO A 361 34.11 -20.26 0.71
N GLN A 362 34.60 -19.37 -0.17
CA GLN A 362 35.61 -18.37 0.21
C GLN A 362 35.06 -17.28 1.14
N VAL A 363 33.78 -16.90 0.96
CA VAL A 363 33.11 -15.97 1.88
C VAL A 363 32.92 -16.64 3.25
N ILE A 364 32.47 -17.90 3.24
CA ILE A 364 32.32 -18.70 4.46
C ILE A 364 33.66 -18.83 5.20
N ALA A 365 34.74 -19.18 4.49
CA ALA A 365 36.08 -19.31 5.05
C ALA A 365 36.56 -17.99 5.69
N ARG A 366 36.36 -16.85 5.02
CA ARG A 366 36.69 -15.52 5.57
C ARG A 366 35.94 -15.27 6.87
N ARG A 367 34.63 -15.50 6.90
CA ARG A 367 33.82 -15.29 8.11
C ARG A 367 34.22 -16.22 9.25
N ILE A 368 34.52 -17.48 8.95
CA ILE A 368 35.09 -18.38 9.95
C ILE A 368 36.41 -17.81 10.48
N SER A 369 37.29 -17.28 9.63
CA SER A 369 38.57 -16.72 10.09
C SER A 369 38.44 -15.48 10.99
N GLU A 370 37.34 -14.74 10.87
CA GLU A 370 37.03 -13.58 11.72
C GLU A 370 36.65 -14.00 13.16
N GLU A 371 35.97 -15.15 13.31
CA GLU A 371 35.38 -15.60 14.58
C GLU A 371 36.10 -16.78 15.24
N LEU A 372 36.69 -17.68 14.44
CA LEU A 372 37.37 -18.89 14.90
C LEU A 372 38.50 -18.61 15.90
N PRO A 373 39.30 -17.52 15.81
CA PRO A 373 40.26 -17.19 16.85
C PRO A 373 39.69 -17.14 18.26
N PHE A 374 38.48 -16.58 18.43
CA PHE A 374 37.82 -16.54 19.74
C PHE A 374 37.33 -17.94 20.15
N MET A 375 36.81 -18.72 19.20
CA MET A 375 36.32 -20.08 19.46
C MET A 375 37.45 -21.08 19.72
N ALA A 376 38.65 -20.83 19.20
CA ALA A 376 39.83 -21.68 19.36
C ALA A 376 40.56 -21.48 20.68
N THR A 377 40.19 -20.47 21.48
CA THR A 377 40.85 -20.11 22.75
C THR A 377 40.99 -21.29 23.71
N GLU A 378 39.94 -22.09 23.89
CA GLU A 378 40.00 -23.30 24.72
C GLU A 378 41.00 -24.32 24.17
N ASN A 379 41.02 -24.56 22.86
CA ASN A 379 41.96 -25.49 22.23
C ASN A 379 43.41 -25.01 22.36
N ILE A 380 43.65 -23.69 22.29
CA ILE A 380 44.97 -23.11 22.51
C ILE A 380 45.41 -23.32 23.97
N ILE A 381 44.52 -23.08 24.94
CA ILE A 381 44.80 -23.34 26.36
C ILE A 381 45.16 -24.81 26.58
N MET A 382 44.38 -25.73 25.98
CA MET A 382 44.63 -27.17 26.09
C MET A 382 45.96 -27.58 25.44
N ALA A 383 46.34 -26.96 24.31
CA ALA A 383 47.63 -27.21 23.67
C ALA A 383 48.81 -26.75 24.54
N VAL A 384 48.69 -25.58 25.19
CA VAL A 384 49.70 -25.08 26.16
C VAL A 384 49.84 -26.03 27.35
N VAL A 385 48.72 -26.51 27.90
CA VAL A 385 48.75 -27.48 29.02
C VAL A 385 49.42 -28.79 28.59
N LYS A 386 49.16 -29.25 27.37
CA LYS A 386 49.78 -30.47 26.83
C LYS A 386 51.29 -30.34 26.66
N ASP A 387 51.79 -29.12 26.42
CA ASP A 387 53.22 -28.80 26.33
C ASP A 387 53.84 -28.44 27.70
N GLY A 388 53.11 -28.68 28.80
CA GLY A 388 53.59 -28.53 30.18
C GLY A 388 53.29 -27.18 30.85
N GLY A 389 52.46 -26.33 30.26
CA GLY A 389 52.06 -25.04 30.83
C GLY A 389 50.91 -25.10 31.85
N ASP A 390 50.78 -24.07 32.68
CA ASP A 390 49.68 -23.94 33.64
C ASP A 390 48.38 -23.48 32.95
N ARG A 391 47.27 -24.18 33.25
CA ARG A 391 45.96 -23.91 32.64
C ARG A 391 45.39 -22.55 33.04
N GLN A 392 45.52 -22.17 34.32
CA GLN A 392 44.94 -20.95 34.84
C GLN A 392 45.71 -19.72 34.34
N GLU A 393 47.04 -19.83 34.29
CA GLU A 393 47.90 -18.79 33.73
C GLU A 393 47.65 -18.63 32.22
N ALA A 394 47.53 -19.72 31.47
CA ALA A 394 47.19 -19.66 30.05
C ALA A 394 45.80 -19.05 29.79
N HIS A 395 44.80 -19.43 30.59
CA HIS A 395 43.46 -18.87 30.50
C HIS A 395 43.43 -17.36 30.77
N GLU A 396 44.11 -16.90 31.83
CA GLU A 396 44.13 -15.48 32.18
C GLU A 396 44.83 -14.64 31.10
N GLN A 397 45.93 -15.14 30.53
CA GLN A 397 46.60 -14.49 29.40
C GLN A 397 45.70 -14.42 28.17
N ILE A 398 45.00 -15.50 27.82
CA ILE A 398 44.02 -15.49 26.72
C ILE A 398 42.88 -14.51 26.99
N ARG A 399 42.38 -14.44 28.22
CA ARG A 399 41.24 -13.57 28.59
C ARG A 399 41.59 -12.10 28.36
N VAL A 400 42.76 -11.67 28.81
CA VAL A 400 43.25 -10.30 28.58
C VAL A 400 43.38 -10.01 27.09
N LEU A 401 44.09 -10.87 26.34
CA LEU A 401 44.27 -10.68 24.90
C LEU A 401 42.95 -10.71 24.11
N SER A 402 41.99 -11.53 24.54
CA SER A 402 40.66 -11.62 23.92
C SER A 402 39.83 -10.35 24.15
N HIS A 403 39.93 -9.74 25.34
CA HIS A 403 39.28 -8.44 25.61
C HIS A 403 39.89 -7.32 24.77
N GLU A 404 41.21 -7.30 24.60
CA GLU A 404 41.90 -6.33 23.73
C GLU A 404 41.49 -6.50 22.27
N ALA A 405 41.52 -7.73 21.75
CA ALA A 405 41.09 -8.01 20.37
C ALA A 405 39.60 -7.71 20.17
N ALA A 406 38.74 -8.00 21.15
CA ALA A 406 37.33 -7.65 21.10
C ALA A 406 37.10 -6.12 21.12
N ALA A 407 37.93 -5.35 21.82
CA ALA A 407 37.87 -3.89 21.78
C ALA A 407 38.25 -3.37 20.39
N VAL A 408 39.29 -3.91 19.76
CA VAL A 408 39.69 -3.58 18.37
C VAL A 408 38.55 -3.84 17.39
N VAL A 409 37.88 -4.98 17.50
CA VAL A 409 36.74 -5.32 16.63
C VAL A 409 35.53 -4.40 16.91
N LYS A 410 35.13 -4.25 18.18
CA LYS A 410 33.87 -3.60 18.55
C LYS A 410 33.93 -2.08 18.60
N GLN A 411 35.07 -1.52 19.00
CA GLN A 411 35.24 -0.07 19.15
C GLN A 411 35.89 0.56 17.91
N GLU A 412 36.77 -0.18 17.21
CA GLU A 412 37.50 0.36 16.06
C GLU A 412 37.02 -0.19 14.70
N GLY A 413 36.19 -1.23 14.69
CA GLY A 413 35.69 -1.83 13.44
C GLY A 413 36.76 -2.55 12.61
N LYS A 414 37.89 -2.94 13.23
CA LYS A 414 39.01 -3.63 12.56
C LYS A 414 38.86 -5.15 12.64
N THR A 415 39.67 -5.86 11.85
CA THR A 415 39.73 -7.33 11.88
C THR A 415 40.24 -7.87 13.21
N ASN A 416 39.76 -9.05 13.61
CA ASN A 416 40.22 -9.75 14.80
C ASN A 416 41.74 -10.03 14.76
N ASP A 417 42.48 -9.46 15.72
CA ASP A 417 43.94 -9.57 15.81
C ASP A 417 44.42 -10.51 16.95
N LEU A 418 43.53 -11.29 17.55
CA LEU A 418 43.83 -12.14 18.71
C LEU A 418 45.01 -13.10 18.46
N ILE A 419 45.05 -13.77 17.32
CA ILE A 419 46.13 -14.73 17.01
C ILE A 419 47.48 -14.02 16.88
N THR A 420 47.51 -12.81 16.30
CA THR A 420 48.71 -11.99 16.20
C THR A 420 49.23 -11.63 17.59
N ARG A 421 48.32 -11.24 18.50
CA ARG A 421 48.67 -10.94 19.90
C ARG A 421 49.19 -12.15 20.64
N ILE A 422 48.56 -13.31 20.47
CA ILE A 422 49.03 -14.57 21.08
C ILE A 422 50.42 -14.92 20.56
N LYS A 423 50.68 -14.84 19.25
CA LYS A 423 52.01 -15.10 18.66
C LYS A 423 53.09 -14.13 19.16
N ALA A 424 52.74 -12.86 19.39
CA ALA A 424 53.66 -11.84 19.90
C ALA A 424 53.86 -11.90 21.43
N SER A 425 53.00 -12.61 22.15
CA SER A 425 53.06 -12.70 23.60
C SER A 425 54.26 -13.52 24.06
N ARG A 426 55.07 -12.94 24.94
CA ARG A 426 56.20 -13.61 25.61
C ARG A 426 55.77 -14.83 26.42
N TYR A 427 54.51 -14.91 26.85
CA TYR A 427 54.00 -16.07 27.57
C TYR A 427 53.83 -17.26 26.62
N PHE A 428 53.10 -17.07 25.51
CA PHE A 428 52.79 -18.15 24.57
C PHE A 428 53.97 -18.59 23.72
N SER A 429 54.98 -17.73 23.50
CA SER A 429 56.18 -18.06 22.72
C SER A 429 57.08 -19.15 23.34
N LYS A 430 56.81 -19.55 24.59
CA LYS A 430 57.53 -20.62 25.29
C LYS A 430 57.08 -22.02 24.91
N TYR A 431 55.88 -22.15 24.31
CA TYR A 431 55.24 -23.43 24.04
C TYR A 431 55.25 -23.76 22.55
N ASN A 432 55.45 -25.03 22.20
CA ASN A 432 55.48 -25.51 20.82
C ASN A 432 54.06 -25.84 20.31
N ILE A 433 53.25 -24.81 20.07
CA ILE A 433 51.87 -24.93 19.62
C ILE A 433 51.71 -24.56 18.13
N SER A 434 51.09 -25.45 17.35
CA SER A 434 50.80 -25.22 15.93
C SER A 434 49.51 -24.43 15.75
N MET A 435 49.61 -23.12 15.53
CA MET A 435 48.44 -22.26 15.33
C MET A 435 47.65 -22.62 14.07
N ASP A 436 48.31 -23.02 12.98
CA ASP A 436 47.63 -23.37 11.73
C ASP A 436 46.80 -24.64 11.90
N GLU A 437 47.28 -25.58 12.73
CA GLU A 437 46.56 -26.79 13.08
C GLU A 437 45.35 -26.50 14.00
N LEU A 438 45.54 -25.61 14.98
CA LEU A 438 44.48 -25.20 15.92
C LEU A 438 43.41 -24.33 15.25
N LEU A 439 43.71 -23.68 14.13
CA LEU A 439 42.77 -22.85 13.37
C LEU A 439 42.16 -23.58 12.16
N ASP A 440 42.36 -24.90 12.04
CA ASP A 440 41.66 -25.70 11.02
C ASP A 440 40.18 -25.90 11.40
N ALA A 441 39.30 -25.17 10.71
CA ALA A 441 37.85 -25.21 10.93
C ALA A 441 37.25 -26.62 10.87
N ARG A 442 37.85 -27.56 10.13
CA ARG A 442 37.37 -28.95 10.03
C ARG A 442 37.43 -29.71 11.36
N ARG A 443 38.25 -29.25 12.31
CA ARG A 443 38.33 -29.84 13.66
C ARG A 443 37.17 -29.44 14.57
N TYR A 444 36.41 -28.42 14.18
CA TYR A 444 35.36 -27.84 15.01
C TYR A 444 33.94 -28.28 14.64
N VAL A 445 33.77 -28.98 13.50
CA VAL A 445 32.45 -29.41 13.01
C VAL A 445 31.96 -30.74 13.60
N GLY A 446 32.78 -31.42 14.38
CA GLY A 446 32.44 -32.71 15.01
C GLY A 446 31.99 -33.77 14.00
N ARG A 447 30.95 -34.54 14.35
CA ARG A 447 30.37 -35.60 13.49
C ARG A 447 29.40 -35.09 12.42
N ALA A 448 29.41 -33.79 12.12
CA ALA A 448 28.44 -33.20 11.19
C ALA A 448 28.40 -33.92 9.82
N PRO A 449 29.52 -34.29 9.18
CA PRO A 449 29.50 -35.02 7.92
C PRO A 449 28.87 -36.42 8.03
N GLU A 450 29.24 -37.20 9.06
CA GLU A 450 28.69 -38.55 9.27
C GLU A 450 27.20 -38.50 9.60
N GLN A 451 26.77 -37.50 10.37
CA GLN A 451 25.35 -37.28 10.66
C GLN A 451 24.53 -36.97 9.40
N VAL A 452 25.12 -36.31 8.40
CA VAL A 452 24.45 -36.10 7.11
C VAL A 452 24.27 -37.43 6.39
N ASP A 453 25.32 -38.24 6.25
CA ASP A 453 25.24 -39.52 5.53
C ASP A 453 24.28 -40.50 6.20
N GLU A 454 24.37 -40.63 7.53
CA GLU A 454 23.48 -41.48 8.33
C GLU A 454 22.02 -41.05 8.12
N PHE A 455 21.71 -39.75 8.27
CA PHE A 455 20.35 -39.24 8.11
C PHE A 455 19.78 -39.44 6.70
N LEU A 456 20.58 -39.18 5.66
CA LEU A 456 20.16 -39.40 4.28
C LEU A 456 19.87 -40.89 4.02
N ALA A 457 20.72 -41.79 4.52
CA ALA A 457 20.57 -43.23 4.32
C ALA A 457 19.42 -43.83 5.13
N SER A 458 19.30 -43.50 6.41
CA SER A 458 18.36 -44.16 7.33
C SER A 458 16.97 -43.53 7.37
N SER A 459 16.85 -42.24 7.04
CA SER A 459 15.60 -41.49 7.22
C SER A 459 15.05 -40.95 5.90
N VAL A 460 15.89 -40.37 5.06
CA VAL A 460 15.40 -39.76 3.81
C VAL A 460 15.12 -40.79 2.73
N ASN A 461 16.11 -41.62 2.37
CA ASN A 461 15.97 -42.58 1.26
C ASN A 461 14.74 -43.50 1.43
N PRO A 462 14.49 -44.11 2.61
CA PRO A 462 13.30 -44.95 2.79
C PRO A 462 12.00 -44.16 2.68
N ALA A 463 12.00 -42.90 3.15
CA ALA A 463 10.82 -42.06 3.10
C ALA A 463 10.47 -41.71 1.65
N ILE A 464 11.42 -41.34 0.79
CA ILE A 464 11.11 -40.89 -0.57
C ILE A 464 11.01 -42.02 -1.62
N GLU A 465 11.39 -43.25 -1.29
CA GLU A 465 11.37 -44.41 -2.21
C GLU A 465 10.00 -44.62 -2.91
N PRO A 466 8.83 -44.47 -2.26
CA PRO A 466 7.53 -44.61 -2.93
C PRO A 466 7.31 -43.62 -4.09
N TRP A 467 8.09 -42.53 -4.15
CA TRP A 467 7.99 -41.48 -5.15
C TRP A 467 9.17 -41.47 -6.13
N LYS A 468 10.04 -42.48 -6.11
CA LYS A 468 11.26 -42.56 -6.93
C LYS A 468 10.98 -42.32 -8.42
N THR A 469 9.99 -43.01 -8.99
CA THR A 469 9.59 -42.82 -10.40
C THR A 469 9.21 -41.36 -10.70
N SER A 470 8.50 -40.70 -9.79
CA SER A 470 8.12 -39.30 -9.95
C SER A 470 9.32 -38.35 -9.81
N ILE A 471 10.26 -38.67 -8.91
CA ILE A 471 11.48 -37.89 -8.68
C ILE A 471 12.43 -37.99 -9.89
N ASP A 472 12.58 -39.19 -10.45
CA ASP A 472 13.41 -39.46 -11.63
C ASP A 472 12.81 -38.82 -12.90
N GLY A 473 11.49 -38.80 -13.01
CA GLY A 473 10.77 -38.12 -14.08
C GLY A 473 10.60 -36.61 -13.88
N ALA A 474 10.98 -36.06 -12.72
CA ALA A 474 10.77 -34.65 -12.42
C ALA A 474 11.69 -33.76 -13.28
N ARG A 475 11.07 -32.89 -14.07
CA ARG A 475 11.79 -31.85 -14.83
C ARG A 475 12.27 -30.75 -13.89
N LYS A 476 13.31 -30.03 -14.32
CA LYS A 476 13.78 -28.82 -13.64
C LYS A 476 12.60 -27.85 -13.46
N ALA A 477 12.44 -27.31 -12.26
CA ALA A 477 11.31 -26.44 -11.97
C ALA A 477 11.43 -25.11 -12.71
N GLU A 478 10.52 -24.88 -13.65
CA GLU A 478 10.33 -23.59 -14.31
C GLU A 478 9.28 -22.78 -13.54
N LEU A 479 9.66 -21.57 -13.11
CA LEU A 479 8.70 -20.67 -12.48
C LEU A 479 7.82 -20.07 -13.56
N ASN A 480 6.54 -20.46 -13.57
CA ASN A 480 5.54 -19.75 -14.35
C ASN A 480 5.48 -18.31 -13.85
N MET A 481 6.00 -17.36 -14.63
CA MET A 481 5.61 -15.95 -14.54
C MET A 481 4.68 -15.69 -15.70
N ARG A 482 3.44 -16.20 -15.58
CA ARG A 482 2.41 -15.80 -16.52
C ARG A 482 2.10 -14.33 -16.26
N VAL A 483 2.23 -13.53 -17.32
CA VAL A 483 1.67 -12.18 -17.34
C VAL A 483 0.20 -12.35 -17.02
N TYR A 484 -0.27 -11.65 -15.99
CA TYR A 484 -1.68 -11.59 -15.63
C TYR A 484 -2.48 -11.30 -16.91
N GLN A 485 -3.22 -12.30 -17.42
CA GLN A 485 -4.32 -12.04 -18.33
C GLN A 485 -5.49 -11.67 -17.43
N PRO A 486 -5.96 -10.42 -17.46
CA PRO A 486 -7.13 -10.06 -16.70
C PRO A 486 -8.30 -10.93 -17.16
N LEU A 487 -9.11 -11.42 -16.22
CA LEU A 487 -10.52 -11.63 -16.47
C LEU A 487 -11.13 -10.25 -16.77
N SER A 488 -10.81 -9.71 -17.94
CA SER A 488 -11.55 -8.59 -18.48
C SER A 488 -12.93 -9.13 -18.78
N ARG A 489 -13.96 -8.66 -18.06
CA ARG A 489 -15.12 -8.20 -18.81
C ARG A 489 -14.55 -7.18 -19.77
N ALA A 490 -14.29 -7.62 -21.00
CA ALA A 490 -13.86 -6.75 -22.07
C ALA A 490 -14.96 -5.68 -22.18
N TYR A 491 -14.70 -4.50 -21.65
CA TYR A 491 -15.21 -3.31 -22.28
C TYR A 491 -14.46 -3.26 -23.61
N SER A 492 -14.99 -3.94 -24.62
CA SER A 492 -14.52 -3.77 -25.99
C SER A 492 -14.95 -2.37 -26.40
N PHE A 493 -14.13 -1.37 -26.04
CA PHE A 493 -14.23 -0.07 -26.68
C PHE A 493 -13.81 -0.31 -28.13
N VAL A 494 -14.76 -0.17 -29.05
CA VAL A 494 -14.46 -0.12 -30.48
C VAL A 494 -13.53 1.08 -30.66
N SER A 495 -12.23 0.80 -30.78
CA SER A 495 -11.19 1.81 -30.91
C SER A 495 -11.44 2.63 -32.18
N THR A 496 -11.97 3.83 -32.00
CA THR A 496 -11.93 4.92 -32.98
C THR A 496 -10.91 5.98 -32.56
N ALA A 497 -10.09 5.70 -31.53
CA ALA A 497 -9.03 6.58 -31.07
C ALA A 497 -7.92 6.68 -32.13
N SER A 498 -7.45 7.90 -32.36
CA SER A 498 -6.25 8.16 -33.17
C SER A 498 -5.06 7.39 -32.62
N ALA A 499 -4.15 6.94 -33.51
CA ALA A 499 -2.94 6.24 -33.09
C ALA A 499 -2.18 7.09 -32.03
N PRO A 500 -1.76 6.49 -30.90
CA PRO A 500 -1.10 7.23 -29.83
C PRO A 500 0.23 7.81 -30.29
N SER A 501 0.55 9.02 -29.82
CA SER A 501 1.78 9.71 -30.22
C SER A 501 3.03 8.89 -29.81
N ALA A 502 4.15 9.13 -30.51
CA ALA A 502 5.42 8.51 -30.15
C ALA A 502 5.84 8.85 -28.71
N LEU A 503 5.60 10.10 -28.29
CA LEU A 503 5.92 10.55 -26.95
C LEU A 503 5.02 9.89 -25.90
N LEU A 504 3.73 9.70 -26.17
CA LEU A 504 2.85 8.96 -25.25
C LEU A 504 3.33 7.52 -25.04
N LYS A 505 3.74 6.84 -26.12
CA LYS A 505 4.32 5.48 -26.03
C LYS A 505 5.61 5.44 -25.21
N GLU A 506 6.41 6.51 -25.25
CA GLU A 506 7.59 6.66 -24.40
C GLU A 506 7.22 6.95 -22.93
N ARG A 507 6.16 7.74 -22.68
CA ARG A 507 5.67 8.06 -21.33
C ARG A 507 4.98 6.88 -20.65
N VAL A 508 4.31 6.01 -21.40
CA VAL A 508 3.59 4.84 -20.87
C VAL A 508 4.46 3.60 -21.04
N ARG A 509 5.35 3.38 -20.06
CA ARG A 509 6.44 2.39 -20.16
C ARG A 509 6.01 0.97 -19.82
N ARG A 510 4.75 0.75 -19.43
CA ARG A 510 4.16 -0.58 -19.27
C ARG A 510 3.36 -0.95 -20.53
N PRO A 511 3.86 -1.85 -21.41
CA PRO A 511 3.25 -2.08 -22.73
C PRO A 511 1.78 -2.52 -22.68
N ALA A 512 1.39 -3.28 -21.66
CA ALA A 512 0.01 -3.75 -21.49
C ALA A 512 -1.01 -2.60 -21.34
N LEU A 513 -0.58 -1.43 -20.83
CA LEU A 513 -1.45 -0.27 -20.64
C LEU A 513 -1.69 0.51 -21.94
N LEU A 514 -0.86 0.34 -22.97
CA LEU A 514 -1.10 0.97 -24.28
C LEU A 514 -2.40 0.47 -24.94
N ASN A 515 -2.88 -0.72 -24.55
CA ASN A 515 -4.17 -1.25 -25.00
C ASN A 515 -5.37 -0.59 -24.32
N LYS A 516 -5.15 0.25 -23.29
CA LYS A 516 -6.19 0.98 -22.55
C LYS A 516 -6.28 2.45 -22.99
N ILE A 517 -5.64 2.82 -24.09
CA ILE A 517 -5.69 4.19 -24.62
C ILE A 517 -7.09 4.47 -25.17
N ALA A 518 -7.69 5.58 -24.75
CA ALA A 518 -9.04 5.99 -25.11
C ALA A 518 -9.12 7.50 -25.35
N ARG A 519 -10.24 7.95 -25.93
CA ARG A 519 -10.60 9.38 -25.95
C ARG A 519 -11.49 9.70 -24.76
N ALA A 520 -11.44 10.94 -24.27
CA ALA A 520 -12.20 11.36 -23.11
C ALA A 520 -13.72 11.21 -23.30
N GLU A 521 -14.21 11.48 -24.52
CA GLU A 521 -15.63 11.43 -24.87
C GLU A 521 -16.19 10.00 -24.82
N ASP A 522 -15.35 9.01 -25.13
CA ASP A 522 -15.73 7.59 -25.12
C ASP A 522 -15.96 7.08 -23.69
N LEU A 523 -15.46 7.80 -22.67
CA LEU A 523 -15.60 7.44 -21.26
C LEU A 523 -16.84 8.03 -20.60
N VAL A 524 -17.46 9.06 -21.19
CA VAL A 524 -18.63 9.75 -20.63
C VAL A 524 -19.76 8.80 -20.21
N PRO A 525 -20.14 7.76 -21.00
CA PRO A 525 -21.21 6.83 -20.61
C PRO A 525 -20.89 5.96 -19.39
N LEU A 526 -19.65 5.95 -18.90
CA LEU A 526 -19.26 5.16 -17.74
C LEU A 526 -19.62 5.83 -16.41
N PHE A 527 -19.79 7.15 -16.42
CA PHE A 527 -20.10 7.96 -15.24
C PHE A 527 -21.59 8.00 -14.98
N ARG A 528 -21.96 7.90 -13.70
CA ARG A 528 -23.35 7.94 -13.25
C ARG A 528 -23.57 9.16 -12.37
N ASP A 529 -24.81 9.63 -12.36
CA ASP A 529 -25.23 10.58 -11.34
C ASP A 529 -24.93 10.01 -9.93
N ASP A 530 -24.54 10.90 -9.02
CA ASP A 530 -24.07 10.63 -7.66
C ASP A 530 -22.73 9.89 -7.52
N ASP A 531 -21.98 9.64 -8.61
CA ASP A 531 -20.64 9.03 -8.50
C ASP A 531 -19.70 9.87 -7.60
N TYR A 532 -18.88 9.16 -6.82
CA TYR A 532 -17.86 9.71 -5.92
C TYR A 532 -16.52 9.77 -6.67
N LEU A 533 -16.05 10.98 -6.96
CA LEU A 533 -14.89 11.25 -7.80
C LEU A 533 -13.74 11.83 -6.99
N GLY A 534 -12.56 11.25 -7.14
CA GLY A 534 -11.31 11.85 -6.69
C GLY A 534 -10.53 12.43 -7.87
N TRP A 535 -10.13 13.70 -7.82
CA TRP A 535 -9.25 14.29 -8.83
C TRP A 535 -7.85 14.54 -8.26
N SER A 536 -6.82 14.28 -9.07
CA SER A 536 -5.54 14.96 -8.82
C SER A 536 -5.72 16.47 -8.97
N GLY A 537 -4.81 17.23 -8.38
CA GLY A 537 -4.84 18.68 -8.52
C GLY A 537 -4.63 19.42 -7.22
N PHE A 538 -3.80 20.45 -7.30
CA PHE A 538 -3.49 21.31 -6.17
C PHE A 538 -3.16 22.71 -6.69
N THR A 539 -3.86 23.73 -6.19
CA THR A 539 -3.65 25.15 -6.54
C THR A 539 -3.59 25.44 -8.03
N GLY A 540 -4.47 24.80 -8.80
CA GLY A 540 -4.59 25.05 -10.24
C GLY A 540 -3.50 24.39 -11.10
N VAL A 541 -2.85 23.33 -10.61
CA VAL A 541 -1.89 22.53 -11.39
C VAL A 541 -2.07 21.02 -11.15
N GLY A 542 -1.71 20.19 -12.13
CA GLY A 542 -1.70 18.74 -11.97
C GLY A 542 -3.09 18.08 -11.89
N TYR A 543 -4.13 18.73 -12.39
CA TYR A 543 -5.52 18.25 -12.38
C TYR A 543 -5.93 17.67 -13.74
N PRO A 544 -6.87 16.71 -13.79
CA PRO A 544 -7.42 16.19 -15.05
C PRO A 544 -8.19 17.29 -15.79
N LYS A 545 -8.07 17.33 -17.12
CA LYS A 545 -8.60 18.40 -17.97
C LYS A 545 -9.60 17.86 -18.98
N LEU A 546 -9.26 16.78 -19.68
CA LEU A 546 -10.04 16.27 -20.81
C LEU A 546 -11.32 15.54 -20.37
N VAL A 547 -11.25 14.64 -19.40
CA VAL A 547 -12.44 13.90 -18.94
C VAL A 547 -13.46 14.82 -18.27
N PRO A 548 -13.06 15.73 -17.36
CA PRO A 548 -13.99 16.73 -16.83
C PRO A 548 -14.64 17.59 -17.92
N THR A 549 -13.86 17.98 -18.94
CA THR A 549 -14.37 18.76 -20.06
C THR A 549 -15.39 17.98 -20.88
N ALA A 550 -15.10 16.72 -21.23
CA ALA A 550 -16.02 15.87 -21.98
C ALA A 550 -17.35 15.63 -21.25
N LEU A 551 -17.31 15.48 -19.92
CA LEU A 551 -18.52 15.38 -19.09
C LEU A 551 -19.34 16.68 -19.10
N ALA A 552 -18.68 17.84 -19.02
CA ALA A 552 -19.36 19.14 -19.12
C ALA A 552 -20.00 19.35 -20.51
N ASP A 553 -19.27 19.02 -21.58
CA ASP A 553 -19.77 19.09 -22.97
C ASP A 553 -20.99 18.18 -23.16
N HIS A 554 -20.98 16.99 -22.55
CA HIS A 554 -22.11 16.08 -22.56
C HIS A 554 -23.34 16.69 -21.86
N VAL A 555 -23.16 17.25 -20.66
CA VAL A 555 -24.24 17.89 -19.91
C VAL A 555 -24.85 19.05 -20.68
N GLU A 556 -24.03 19.89 -21.30
CA GLU A 556 -24.51 21.01 -22.12
C GLU A 556 -25.24 20.53 -23.39
N SER A 557 -24.60 19.65 -24.18
CA SER A 557 -25.17 19.18 -25.45
C SER A 557 -26.47 18.38 -25.29
N LYS A 558 -26.68 17.75 -24.13
CA LYS A 558 -27.89 16.98 -23.80
C LYS A 558 -28.87 17.73 -22.90
N ASN A 559 -28.59 18.98 -22.53
CA ASN A 559 -29.40 19.79 -21.61
C ASN A 559 -29.64 19.10 -20.25
N LEU A 560 -28.61 18.49 -19.67
CA LEU A 560 -28.67 17.73 -18.40
C LEU A 560 -28.23 18.56 -17.19
N GLN A 561 -28.32 19.89 -17.26
CA GLN A 561 -27.86 20.78 -16.19
C GLN A 561 -28.55 20.42 -14.86
N GLY A 562 -27.74 20.16 -13.82
CA GLY A 562 -28.22 19.73 -12.51
C GLY A 562 -28.83 18.32 -12.43
N GLN A 563 -28.84 17.55 -13.52
CA GLN A 563 -29.32 16.16 -13.55
C GLN A 563 -28.19 15.12 -13.44
N MET A 564 -26.95 15.54 -13.71
CA MET A 564 -25.75 14.71 -13.56
C MET A 564 -24.81 15.42 -12.61
N ARG A 565 -24.84 15.00 -11.34
CA ARG A 565 -24.13 15.65 -10.24
C ARG A 565 -23.20 14.65 -9.54
N PHE A 566 -22.06 15.14 -9.07
CA PHE A 566 -20.98 14.31 -8.53
C PHE A 566 -20.52 14.77 -7.14
N ASN A 567 -20.01 13.82 -6.36
CA ASN A 567 -19.33 14.10 -5.10
C ASN A 567 -17.83 14.20 -5.38
N LEU A 568 -17.27 15.42 -5.34
CA LEU A 568 -15.92 15.72 -5.83
C LEU A 568 -14.91 15.97 -4.69
N PHE A 569 -13.86 15.17 -4.67
CA PHE A 569 -12.76 15.23 -3.71
C PHE A 569 -11.45 15.52 -4.45
N VAL A 570 -10.75 16.59 -4.07
CA VAL A 570 -9.53 17.03 -4.75
C VAL A 570 -8.48 17.36 -3.72
N GLY A 571 -7.18 17.38 -4.05
CA GLY A 571 -6.15 17.76 -3.08
C GLY A 571 -6.37 19.16 -2.51
N ALA A 572 -6.53 20.15 -3.39
CA ALA A 572 -6.96 21.52 -3.06
C ALA A 572 -7.80 22.10 -4.21
N SER A 573 -7.46 23.28 -4.74
CA SER A 573 -8.11 23.88 -5.90
C SER A 573 -7.53 23.41 -7.24
N VAL A 574 -8.34 23.51 -8.30
CA VAL A 574 -7.96 23.15 -9.68
C VAL A 574 -8.24 24.30 -10.65
N GLY A 575 -7.96 24.11 -11.93
CA GLY A 575 -8.16 25.13 -12.97
C GLY A 575 -9.64 25.54 -13.11
N PRO A 576 -9.92 26.85 -13.35
CA PRO A 576 -11.28 27.34 -13.46
C PRO A 576 -12.04 26.80 -14.68
N GLU A 577 -11.35 26.45 -15.77
CA GLU A 577 -11.96 25.95 -16.99
C GLU A 577 -12.68 24.60 -16.82
N THR A 578 -12.30 23.82 -15.80
CA THR A 578 -12.98 22.56 -15.46
C THR A 578 -13.96 22.76 -14.30
N GLU A 579 -13.46 23.05 -13.10
CA GLU A 579 -14.25 23.06 -11.87
C GLU A 579 -15.29 24.19 -11.83
N SER A 580 -14.94 25.40 -12.28
CA SER A 580 -15.91 26.51 -12.30
C SER A 580 -16.97 26.31 -13.38
N ARG A 581 -16.65 25.62 -14.48
CA ARG A 581 -17.63 25.21 -15.48
C ARG A 581 -18.59 24.17 -14.89
N TRP A 582 -18.09 23.14 -14.20
CA TRP A 582 -18.91 22.16 -13.49
C TRP A 582 -19.85 22.81 -12.46
N ALA A 583 -19.36 23.78 -11.69
CA ALA A 583 -20.19 24.54 -10.74
C ALA A 583 -21.28 25.36 -11.43
N THR A 584 -21.00 25.93 -12.60
CA THR A 584 -21.99 26.68 -13.42
C THR A 584 -23.07 25.76 -13.97
N LEU A 585 -22.68 24.55 -14.39
CA LEU A 585 -23.59 23.50 -14.87
C LEU A 585 -24.30 22.73 -13.74
N ASN A 586 -24.08 23.14 -12.48
CA ASN A 586 -24.65 22.50 -11.29
C ASN A 586 -24.30 21.00 -11.17
N MET A 587 -23.12 20.61 -11.65
CA MET A 587 -22.64 19.21 -11.67
C MET A 587 -21.98 18.77 -10.36
N ILE A 588 -21.86 19.65 -9.36
CA ILE A 588 -21.20 19.35 -8.09
C ILE A 588 -22.25 19.25 -6.99
N SER A 589 -22.34 18.08 -6.35
CA SER A 589 -23.19 17.84 -5.17
C SER A 589 -22.43 18.17 -3.89
N ARG A 590 -21.20 17.66 -3.79
CA ARG A 590 -20.30 17.85 -2.65
C ARG A 590 -18.91 18.20 -3.13
N ARG A 591 -18.21 19.05 -2.38
CA ARG A 591 -16.82 19.43 -2.67
C ARG A 591 -15.98 19.54 -1.40
N ALA A 592 -14.74 19.06 -1.46
CA ALA A 592 -13.73 19.23 -0.40
C ALA A 592 -12.29 19.08 -0.92
N PRO A 593 -11.27 19.61 -0.22
CA PRO A 593 -11.35 20.41 1.01
C PRO A 593 -11.09 21.91 0.80
N HIS A 594 -10.73 22.33 -0.41
CA HIS A 594 -10.39 23.72 -0.72
C HIS A 594 -10.74 24.01 -2.17
N GLN A 595 -11.27 25.20 -2.47
CA GLN A 595 -11.62 25.60 -3.84
C GLN A 595 -11.19 27.03 -4.13
N VAL A 596 -11.03 27.34 -5.41
CA VAL A 596 -10.82 28.71 -5.88
C VAL A 596 -11.63 28.91 -7.15
N GLY A 597 -12.56 29.86 -7.12
CA GLY A 597 -13.31 30.24 -8.30
C GLY A 597 -14.63 30.91 -7.95
N LYS A 598 -15.01 31.95 -8.69
CA LYS A 598 -16.27 32.67 -8.43
C LYS A 598 -17.50 31.77 -8.58
N PRO A 599 -17.64 30.94 -9.64
CA PRO A 599 -18.84 30.11 -9.80
C PRO A 599 -19.00 29.04 -8.72
N ILE A 600 -17.91 28.39 -8.31
CA ILE A 600 -17.91 27.39 -7.24
C ILE A 600 -18.19 28.02 -5.87
N SER A 601 -17.47 29.09 -5.49
CA SER A 601 -17.75 29.83 -4.26
C SER A 601 -19.19 30.34 -4.21
N LYS A 602 -19.73 30.82 -5.35
CA LYS A 602 -21.15 31.19 -5.45
C LYS A 602 -22.07 30.00 -5.19
N GLY A 603 -21.81 28.84 -5.79
CA GLY A 603 -22.61 27.63 -5.58
C GLY A 603 -22.60 27.12 -4.13
N ILE A 604 -21.47 27.27 -3.44
CA ILE A 604 -21.34 26.94 -2.01
C ILE A 604 -22.18 27.89 -1.16
N ASN A 605 -21.98 29.19 -1.34
CA ASN A 605 -22.66 30.21 -0.54
C ASN A 605 -24.17 30.31 -0.83
N GLU A 606 -24.63 29.83 -1.99
CA GLU A 606 -26.05 29.67 -2.33
C GLU A 606 -26.65 28.34 -1.81
N GLY A 607 -25.85 27.47 -1.18
CA GLY A 607 -26.29 26.17 -0.68
C GLY A 607 -26.54 25.12 -1.77
N ARG A 608 -26.14 25.38 -3.02
CA ARG A 608 -26.26 24.40 -4.13
C ARG A 608 -25.20 23.31 -4.07
N ILE A 609 -24.02 23.64 -3.53
CA ILE A 609 -22.88 22.73 -3.38
C ILE A 609 -22.60 22.55 -1.89
N ASN A 610 -22.65 21.31 -1.40
CA ASN A 610 -22.23 21.00 -0.04
C ASN A 610 -20.70 21.07 0.04
N PHE A 611 -20.15 22.03 0.78
CA PHE A 611 -18.71 22.17 0.96
C PHE A 611 -18.32 21.94 2.39
N PHE A 612 -17.20 21.24 2.58
CA PHE A 612 -16.48 21.25 3.83
C PHE A 612 -15.00 21.47 3.51
N ASP A 613 -14.40 22.37 4.24
CA ASP A 613 -12.96 22.50 4.31
C ASP A 613 -12.40 21.75 5.51
N LYS A 614 -11.14 21.36 5.38
CA LYS A 614 -10.41 20.60 6.39
C LYS A 614 -8.94 20.90 6.25
N HIS A 615 -8.21 20.79 7.36
CA HIS A 615 -6.75 20.71 7.35
C HIS A 615 -6.29 19.72 6.27
N LEU A 616 -5.43 20.18 5.36
CA LEU A 616 -5.09 19.41 4.16
C LEU A 616 -4.36 18.12 4.49
N SER A 617 -3.59 18.11 5.59
CA SER A 617 -2.95 16.88 6.08
C SER A 617 -3.96 15.81 6.51
N MET A 618 -5.08 16.24 7.10
CA MET A 618 -6.13 15.35 7.63
C MET A 618 -7.12 14.92 6.55
N PHE A 619 -7.41 15.78 5.58
CA PHE A 619 -8.26 15.44 4.45
C PHE A 619 -7.78 14.19 3.72
N ALA A 620 -6.47 14.12 3.43
CA ALA A 620 -5.85 12.96 2.79
C ALA A 620 -6.01 11.68 3.64
N GLN A 621 -5.86 11.78 4.95
CA GLN A 621 -6.01 10.63 5.85
C GLN A 621 -7.46 10.13 5.92
N ASP A 622 -8.42 11.04 6.08
CA ASP A 622 -9.83 10.73 6.20
C ASP A 622 -10.39 10.05 4.93
N LEU A 623 -9.84 10.36 3.75
CA LEU A 623 -10.10 9.59 2.52
C LEU A 623 -9.79 8.10 2.75
N THR A 624 -8.60 7.78 3.25
CA THR A 624 -8.18 6.38 3.50
C THR A 624 -8.95 5.70 4.62
N TYR A 625 -9.58 6.48 5.50
CA TYR A 625 -10.46 5.96 6.56
C TYR A 625 -11.89 5.69 6.07
N GLY A 626 -12.22 6.07 4.83
CA GLY A 626 -13.56 5.90 4.25
C GLY A 626 -14.60 6.90 4.76
N PHE A 627 -14.19 7.97 5.46
CA PHE A 627 -15.15 8.94 6.03
C PHE A 627 -15.93 9.70 4.97
N TYR A 628 -15.37 9.84 3.77
CA TYR A 628 -15.99 10.57 2.67
C TYR A 628 -16.82 9.68 1.75
N THR A 629 -16.82 8.36 1.96
CA THR A 629 -17.71 7.41 1.27
C THR A 629 -18.74 6.80 2.21
N LYS A 630 -18.70 7.12 3.52
CA LYS A 630 -19.57 6.55 4.55
C LYS A 630 -21.08 6.64 4.24
N ASP A 631 -21.50 7.70 3.56
CA ASP A 631 -22.89 7.98 3.22
C ASP A 631 -23.22 7.63 1.76
N LYS A 632 -22.30 6.97 1.05
CA LYS A 632 -22.46 6.58 -0.35
C LYS A 632 -23.56 5.54 -0.48
N ALA A 633 -24.58 5.86 -1.28
CA ALA A 633 -25.79 5.04 -1.39
C ALA A 633 -25.57 3.73 -2.19
N HIS A 634 -24.61 3.71 -3.12
CA HIS A 634 -24.34 2.56 -3.99
C HIS A 634 -23.01 1.87 -3.72
N PRO A 635 -22.93 0.54 -3.93
CA PRO A 635 -21.70 -0.22 -3.73
C PRO A 635 -20.66 0.02 -4.85
N PRO A 636 -19.34 -0.11 -4.56
CA PRO A 636 -18.78 -0.36 -3.23
C PRO A 636 -18.88 0.89 -2.33
N HIS A 637 -19.33 0.70 -1.08
CA HIS A 637 -19.59 1.80 -0.14
C HIS A 637 -18.32 2.36 0.51
N ASP A 638 -17.23 1.60 0.47
CA ASP A 638 -15.95 1.90 1.11
C ASP A 638 -14.93 2.53 0.15
N LYS A 639 -15.33 2.85 -1.09
CA LYS A 639 -14.43 3.36 -2.13
C LYS A 639 -15.02 4.50 -2.94
N LEU A 640 -14.15 5.38 -3.43
CA LEU A 640 -14.50 6.30 -4.51
C LEU A 640 -14.79 5.49 -5.77
N ASP A 641 -15.77 5.90 -6.57
CA ASP A 641 -16.07 5.23 -7.84
C ASP A 641 -14.93 5.39 -8.83
N TRP A 642 -14.35 6.60 -8.88
CA TRP A 642 -13.36 6.98 -9.87
C TRP A 642 -12.26 7.85 -9.26
N ALA A 643 -11.02 7.58 -9.66
CA ALA A 643 -9.92 8.54 -9.61
C ALA A 643 -9.63 9.02 -11.03
N LEU A 644 -9.66 10.34 -11.24
CA LEU A 644 -9.22 11.00 -12.47
C LEU A 644 -7.93 11.75 -12.17
N VAL A 645 -6.81 11.33 -12.76
CA VAL A 645 -5.50 11.88 -12.39
C VAL A 645 -4.71 12.28 -13.62
N GLU A 646 -4.05 13.44 -13.54
CA GLU A 646 -3.03 13.83 -14.51
C GLU A 646 -1.68 13.22 -14.11
N ALA A 647 -0.92 12.78 -15.11
CA ALA A 647 0.40 12.20 -14.97
C ALA A 647 1.35 12.72 -16.05
N THR A 648 2.65 12.70 -15.77
CA THR A 648 3.70 12.99 -16.77
C THR A 648 4.26 11.73 -17.40
N ALA A 649 4.16 10.60 -16.68
CA ALA A 649 4.53 9.27 -17.16
C ALA A 649 3.85 8.17 -16.35
N ILE A 650 3.88 6.96 -16.89
CA ILE A 650 3.56 5.72 -16.19
C ILE A 650 4.78 4.81 -16.30
N THR A 651 5.31 4.37 -15.16
CA THR A 651 6.53 3.54 -15.12
C THR A 651 6.29 2.13 -15.67
N GLU A 652 7.37 1.38 -15.81
CA GLU A 652 7.40 -0.03 -16.22
C GLU A 652 6.53 -0.90 -15.31
N GLU A 653 6.52 -0.61 -14.01
CA GLU A 653 5.67 -1.26 -13.00
C GLU A 653 4.21 -0.86 -13.13
N GLY A 654 3.89 0.20 -13.87
CA GLY A 654 2.55 0.78 -13.97
C GLY A 654 2.27 1.86 -12.92
N TYR A 655 3.30 2.38 -12.25
CA TYR A 655 3.16 3.44 -11.25
C TYR A 655 3.00 4.80 -11.91
N ILE A 656 2.24 5.68 -11.26
CA ILE A 656 1.88 6.98 -11.84
C ILE A 656 2.90 8.02 -11.40
N VAL A 657 3.56 8.67 -12.36
CA VAL A 657 4.43 9.82 -12.11
C VAL A 657 3.59 11.09 -12.16
N PRO A 658 3.37 11.80 -11.04
CA PRO A 658 2.57 13.02 -11.04
C PRO A 658 3.18 14.16 -11.87
N GLY A 659 2.44 15.25 -12.02
CA GLY A 659 2.94 16.49 -12.61
C GLY A 659 3.51 17.45 -11.55
N ALA A 660 3.19 18.73 -11.73
CA ALA A 660 3.61 19.83 -10.86
C ALA A 660 2.95 19.81 -9.47
N SER A 661 1.99 18.92 -9.22
CA SER A 661 1.44 18.67 -7.88
C SER A 661 1.31 17.19 -7.57
N VAL A 662 1.40 16.87 -6.28
CA VAL A 662 1.04 15.56 -5.73
C VAL A 662 -0.30 15.66 -5.01
N GLY A 663 -0.47 16.63 -4.12
CA GLY A 663 -1.73 16.80 -3.37
C GLY A 663 -2.13 15.54 -2.61
N ALA A 664 -3.41 15.20 -2.63
CA ALA A 664 -3.98 13.97 -2.08
C ALA A 664 -4.06 12.83 -3.13
N THR A 665 -3.36 12.97 -4.27
CA THR A 665 -3.44 11.99 -5.37
C THR A 665 -3.10 10.55 -4.93
N PRO A 666 -2.07 10.30 -4.08
CA PRO A 666 -1.79 8.95 -3.57
C PRO A 666 -2.97 8.35 -2.81
N GLU A 667 -3.60 9.12 -1.91
CA GLU A 667 -4.73 8.68 -1.10
C GLU A 667 -6.02 8.51 -1.93
N ILE A 668 -6.25 9.38 -2.91
CA ILE A 668 -7.32 9.23 -3.90
C ILE A 668 -7.16 7.93 -4.70
N LEU A 669 -5.94 7.67 -5.18
CA LEU A 669 -5.64 6.43 -5.91
C LEU A 669 -5.73 5.20 -5.00
N GLN A 670 -5.37 5.31 -3.73
CA GLN A 670 -5.50 4.20 -2.76
C GLN A 670 -6.97 3.82 -2.53
N THR A 671 -7.88 4.79 -2.58
CA THR A 671 -9.29 4.64 -2.17
C THR A 671 -10.28 4.49 -3.32
N ALA A 672 -9.88 4.76 -4.56
CA ALA A 672 -10.76 4.58 -5.71
C ALA A 672 -10.98 3.12 -6.09
N GLU A 673 -12.04 2.82 -6.82
CA GLU A 673 -12.23 1.53 -7.46
C GLU A 673 -11.54 1.53 -8.83
N LYS A 674 -11.85 2.53 -9.67
CA LYS A 674 -11.33 2.67 -11.03
C LYS A 674 -10.47 3.91 -11.18
N ILE A 675 -9.47 3.83 -12.05
CA ILE A 675 -8.52 4.91 -12.31
C ILE A 675 -8.53 5.25 -13.79
N ILE A 676 -8.64 6.54 -14.11
CA ILE A 676 -8.39 7.09 -15.44
C ILE A 676 -7.18 8.02 -15.33
N VAL A 677 -6.20 7.82 -16.21
CA VAL A 677 -4.95 8.59 -16.21
C VAL A 677 -4.88 9.45 -17.47
N GLU A 678 -4.83 10.77 -17.29
CA GLU A 678 -4.50 11.72 -18.35
C GLU A 678 -2.98 11.92 -18.37
N VAL A 679 -2.29 11.32 -19.34
CA VAL A 679 -0.84 11.50 -19.49
C VAL A 679 -0.59 12.75 -20.32
N ASN A 680 -0.05 13.80 -19.69
CA ASN A 680 0.20 15.08 -20.32
C ASN A 680 1.55 15.09 -21.04
N THR A 681 1.52 14.95 -22.36
CA THR A 681 2.71 14.91 -23.22
C THR A 681 3.21 16.30 -23.63
N ARG A 682 2.57 17.39 -23.18
CA ARG A 682 3.05 18.77 -23.41
C ARG A 682 4.17 19.18 -22.47
N ILE A 683 4.21 18.61 -21.26
CA ILE A 683 5.14 18.99 -20.20
C ILE A 683 6.28 17.95 -20.02
N PRO A 684 7.41 18.32 -19.39
CA PRO A 684 8.50 17.38 -19.09
C PRO A 684 8.09 16.21 -18.18
N SER A 685 8.92 15.16 -18.08
CA SER A 685 8.73 14.17 -17.01
C SER A 685 9.07 14.84 -15.70
N PHE A 686 8.20 14.70 -14.71
CA PHE A 686 8.55 15.08 -13.34
C PHE A 686 9.14 13.89 -12.56
N GLU A 687 9.39 12.76 -13.24
CA GLU A 687 9.99 11.58 -12.62
C GLU A 687 11.29 11.91 -11.88
N GLY A 688 11.35 11.48 -10.61
CA GLY A 688 12.46 11.79 -9.71
C GLY A 688 12.25 13.04 -8.86
N LEU A 689 11.32 13.92 -9.21
CA LEU A 689 11.02 15.11 -8.41
C LEU A 689 10.14 14.80 -7.19
N HIS A 690 9.42 13.68 -7.21
CA HIS A 690 8.48 13.30 -6.14
C HIS A 690 9.12 12.38 -5.08
N ASP A 691 8.58 12.42 -3.87
CA ASP A 691 8.83 11.50 -2.77
C ASP A 691 7.49 11.06 -2.16
N ILE A 692 7.02 9.90 -2.61
CA ILE A 692 5.68 9.37 -2.36
C ILE A 692 5.72 8.32 -1.26
N ASN A 693 4.92 8.51 -0.23
CA ASN A 693 4.70 7.54 0.83
C ASN A 693 3.27 7.01 0.76
N GLU A 694 3.11 5.70 0.96
CA GLU A 694 1.78 5.11 1.13
C GLU A 694 1.19 5.51 2.49
N SER A 695 -0.12 5.79 2.49
CA SER A 695 -0.84 6.16 3.69
C SER A 695 -1.20 4.93 4.52
N GLN A 696 -0.68 4.92 5.76
CA GLN A 696 -0.86 3.83 6.72
C GLN A 696 -2.02 4.12 7.67
N LEU A 697 -2.80 3.09 7.96
CA LEU A 697 -3.92 3.15 8.90
C LEU A 697 -3.44 3.03 10.36
N PRO A 698 -4.06 3.74 11.32
CA PRO A 698 -3.84 3.53 12.75
C PRO A 698 -4.27 2.11 13.19
N PRO A 699 -3.80 1.61 14.35
CA PRO A 699 -3.03 2.32 15.39
C PRO A 699 -1.50 2.25 15.24
N TYR A 700 -0.97 1.55 14.22
CA TYR A 700 0.47 1.28 14.08
C TYR A 700 1.15 2.07 12.96
N ARG A 701 0.69 3.31 12.71
CA ARG A 701 1.32 4.20 11.72
C ARG A 701 2.78 4.45 12.11
N ARG A 702 3.68 4.28 11.16
CA ARG A 702 5.11 4.52 11.38
C ARG A 702 5.41 6.02 11.42
N PRO A 703 6.36 6.46 12.27
CA PRO A 703 6.86 7.83 12.22
C PRO A 703 7.48 8.16 10.86
N TYR A 704 7.30 9.40 10.39
CA TYR A 704 8.02 9.88 9.22
C TYR A 704 9.46 10.20 9.60
N LEU A 705 10.43 9.48 9.02
CA LEU A 705 11.86 9.66 9.34
C LEU A 705 12.49 10.85 8.60
N ILE A 706 11.79 11.98 8.58
CA ILE A 706 12.24 13.23 7.96
C ILE A 706 12.82 14.13 9.06
N THR A 707 14.08 14.52 8.89
CA THR A 707 14.82 15.44 9.78
C THR A 707 15.43 16.62 9.03
N HIS A 708 15.28 16.66 7.70
CA HIS A 708 15.80 17.72 6.83
C HIS A 708 14.88 17.88 5.60
N PRO A 709 14.68 19.09 5.03
CA PRO A 709 13.78 19.27 3.90
C PRO A 709 14.05 18.37 2.69
N SER A 710 15.32 18.09 2.40
CA SER A 710 15.74 17.23 1.28
C SER A 710 15.66 15.71 1.52
N ALA A 711 15.30 15.26 2.73
CA ALA A 711 15.33 13.85 3.07
C ALA A 711 14.28 13.04 2.29
N ARG A 712 14.68 12.08 1.45
CA ARG A 712 13.73 11.20 0.73
C ARG A 712 13.46 9.94 1.54
N ILE A 713 12.19 9.61 1.74
CA ILE A 713 11.74 8.45 2.54
C ILE A 713 10.71 7.58 1.81
N GLY A 714 10.40 7.89 0.55
CA GLY A 714 9.37 7.27 -0.26
C GLY A 714 9.88 6.89 -1.66
N MET A 715 8.95 6.88 -2.61
CA MET A 715 9.15 6.48 -4.01
C MET A 715 9.04 7.67 -4.96
N SER A 716 9.64 7.57 -6.15
CA SER A 716 9.57 8.63 -7.18
C SER A 716 8.26 8.65 -7.98
N ALA A 717 7.37 7.68 -7.77
CA ALA A 717 6.09 7.53 -8.44
C ALA A 717 5.06 6.93 -7.46
N ILE A 718 3.78 7.12 -7.73
CA ILE A 718 2.69 6.62 -6.89
C ILE A 718 2.45 5.13 -7.19
N PRO A 719 2.68 4.23 -6.22
CA PRO A 719 2.40 2.82 -6.40
C PRO A 719 0.89 2.57 -6.43
N ILE A 720 0.43 1.85 -7.45
CA ILE A 720 -0.98 1.44 -7.61
C ILE A 720 -1.05 0.03 -8.20
N ASP A 721 -2.22 -0.60 -8.12
CA ASP A 721 -2.54 -1.79 -8.92
C ASP A 721 -2.87 -1.35 -10.36
N PRO A 722 -2.03 -1.67 -11.37
CA PRO A 722 -2.22 -1.23 -12.76
C PRO A 722 -3.50 -1.78 -13.40
N GLU A 723 -4.09 -2.83 -12.83
CA GLU A 723 -5.35 -3.38 -13.32
C GLU A 723 -6.53 -2.44 -13.05
N ARG A 724 -6.43 -1.60 -12.02
CA ARG A 724 -7.43 -0.56 -11.71
C ARG A 724 -7.42 0.60 -12.71
N ILE A 725 -6.35 0.77 -13.50
CA ILE A 725 -6.35 1.71 -14.62
C ILE A 725 -7.30 1.17 -15.69
N VAL A 726 -8.39 1.88 -15.97
CA VAL A 726 -9.38 1.47 -16.98
C VAL A 726 -9.21 2.22 -18.30
N ALA A 727 -8.62 3.41 -18.27
CA ALA A 727 -8.32 4.18 -19.47
C ALA A 727 -7.09 5.07 -19.28
N ILE A 728 -6.36 5.28 -20.38
CA ILE A 728 -5.30 6.28 -20.52
C ILE A 728 -5.69 7.24 -21.62
N ILE A 729 -5.57 8.54 -21.35
CA ILE A 729 -5.83 9.59 -22.32
C ILE A 729 -4.56 10.39 -22.49
N GLU A 730 -4.21 10.69 -23.74
CA GLU A 730 -3.16 11.66 -24.03
C GLU A 730 -3.70 13.08 -23.89
N SER A 731 -3.10 13.88 -23.01
CA SER A 731 -3.38 15.31 -22.87
C SER A 731 -2.22 16.14 -23.41
N GLN A 732 -2.57 17.27 -24.00
CA GLN A 732 -1.62 18.32 -24.42
C GLN A 732 -2.04 19.68 -23.86
N GLN A 733 -2.96 19.71 -22.89
CA GLN A 733 -3.45 20.95 -22.30
C GLN A 733 -2.53 21.41 -21.16
N PRO A 734 -2.03 22.65 -21.17
CA PRO A 734 -1.22 23.17 -20.05
C PRO A 734 -2.09 23.40 -18.82
N ASP A 735 -1.46 23.52 -17.65
CA ASP A 735 -2.12 24.05 -16.46
C ASP A 735 -2.52 25.52 -16.65
N ASN A 736 -3.65 25.93 -16.07
CA ASN A 736 -4.19 27.28 -16.18
C ASN A 736 -4.13 28.02 -14.83
N THR A 737 -2.95 28.53 -14.51
CA THR A 737 -2.68 29.22 -13.24
C THR A 737 -2.93 30.72 -13.28
N GLY A 738 -2.88 31.34 -14.47
CA GLY A 738 -2.93 32.78 -14.68
C GLY A 738 -1.73 33.54 -14.11
N GLU A 739 -1.72 34.87 -14.27
CA GLU A 739 -0.67 35.73 -13.72
C GLU A 739 -0.71 35.80 -12.19
N ASN A 740 0.47 36.00 -11.59
CA ASN A 740 0.54 36.35 -10.18
C ASN A 740 0.13 37.82 -9.97
N ALA A 741 -0.52 38.09 -8.84
CA ALA A 741 -0.81 39.47 -8.46
C ALA A 741 0.52 40.23 -8.24
N PRO A 742 0.68 41.42 -8.82
CA PRO A 742 1.90 42.21 -8.67
C PRO A 742 2.06 42.71 -7.23
N GLU A 743 3.32 43.00 -6.86
CA GLU A 743 3.65 43.69 -5.61
C GLU A 743 2.92 45.04 -5.52
N THR A 744 2.43 45.38 -4.33
CA THR A 744 1.94 46.74 -4.02
C THR A 744 2.85 47.40 -2.98
N PRO A 745 2.82 48.74 -2.84
CA PRO A 745 3.60 49.42 -1.81
C PRO A 745 3.35 48.88 -0.40
N GLU A 746 2.11 48.52 -0.09
CA GLU A 746 1.72 47.96 1.21
C GLU A 746 2.32 46.58 1.44
N SER A 747 2.29 45.69 0.43
CA SER A 747 2.89 44.36 0.55
C SER A 747 4.41 44.40 0.69
N VAL A 748 5.07 45.37 0.05
CA VAL A 748 6.52 45.60 0.21
C VAL A 748 6.84 46.08 1.63
N LEU A 749 6.04 46.97 2.21
CA LEU A 749 6.21 47.41 3.59
C LEU A 749 6.01 46.27 4.59
N ILE A 750 4.99 45.42 4.38
CA ILE A 750 4.77 44.21 5.19
C ILE A 750 6.02 43.31 5.14
N ALA A 751 6.54 43.05 3.94
CA ALA A 751 7.75 42.25 3.76
C ALA A 751 8.96 42.87 4.49
N GLN A 752 9.12 44.20 4.41
CA GLN A 752 10.21 44.91 5.08
C GLN A 752 10.14 44.78 6.61
N HIS A 753 8.97 44.99 7.21
CA HIS A 753 8.78 44.82 8.66
C HIS A 753 9.13 43.41 9.11
N LEU A 754 8.73 42.41 8.34
CA LEU A 754 9.00 41.01 8.66
C LEU A 754 10.48 40.63 8.49
N ILE A 755 11.14 41.11 7.43
CA ILE A 755 12.57 40.89 7.19
C ILE A 755 13.40 41.55 8.29
N ASN A 756 13.04 42.77 8.73
CA ASN A 756 13.68 43.44 9.84
C ASN A 756 13.54 42.63 11.12
N PHE A 757 12.34 42.14 11.42
CA PHE A 757 12.10 41.27 12.57
C PHE A 757 12.96 39.99 12.51
N PHE A 758 13.06 39.32 11.35
CA PHE A 758 13.95 38.17 11.22
C PHE A 758 15.41 38.53 11.45
N GLN A 759 15.86 39.69 10.98
CA GLN A 759 17.23 40.15 11.20
C GLN A 759 17.49 40.39 12.69
N GLU A 760 16.56 41.03 13.40
CA GLU A 760 16.63 41.24 14.85
C GLU A 760 16.70 39.91 15.60
N GLU A 761 15.84 38.94 15.26
CA GLU A 761 15.87 37.59 15.86
C GLU A 761 17.19 36.86 15.61
N VAL A 762 17.83 37.09 14.45
CA VAL A 762 19.17 36.57 14.15
C VAL A 762 20.24 37.26 14.97
N ASP A 763 20.21 38.59 15.05
CA ASP A 763 21.22 39.39 15.75
C ASP A 763 21.29 39.08 17.24
N ILE A 764 20.14 38.74 17.85
CA ILE A 764 20.05 38.35 19.27
C ILE A 764 20.10 36.83 19.48
N GLY A 765 20.36 36.04 18.43
CA GLY A 765 20.63 34.60 18.51
C GLY A 765 19.41 33.70 18.73
N ARG A 766 18.18 34.18 18.47
CA ARG A 766 16.95 33.36 18.53
C ARG A 766 16.67 32.60 17.25
N LEU A 767 17.16 33.11 16.11
CA LEU A 767 17.16 32.41 14.82
C LEU A 767 18.59 32.29 14.28
N PRO A 768 18.91 31.23 13.53
CA PRO A 768 20.19 31.14 12.82
C PRO A 768 20.20 32.08 11.60
N ARG A 769 21.39 32.42 11.10
CA ARG A 769 21.54 33.26 9.89
C ARG A 769 20.90 32.68 8.62
N SER A 770 20.72 31.36 8.59
CA SER A 770 19.99 30.64 7.54
C SER A 770 18.48 30.66 7.71
N LEU A 771 17.98 31.28 8.78
CA LEU A 771 16.64 31.07 9.29
C LEU A 771 16.34 29.56 9.48
N LEU A 772 15.08 29.23 9.69
CA LEU A 772 14.58 27.86 9.67
C LEU A 772 13.77 27.63 8.38
N PRO A 773 13.40 26.39 8.03
CA PRO A 773 12.64 26.12 6.82
C PRO A 773 11.38 26.99 6.72
N LEU A 774 11.21 27.63 5.57
CA LEU A 774 10.14 28.60 5.34
C LEU A 774 8.91 27.93 4.76
N GLN A 775 7.74 28.26 5.30
CA GLN A 775 6.45 28.09 4.65
C GLN A 775 5.87 29.47 4.34
N SER A 776 5.37 29.64 3.12
CA SER A 776 4.66 30.85 2.70
C SER A 776 3.35 30.45 2.04
N GLY A 777 2.27 31.13 2.41
CA GLY A 777 0.98 31.02 1.74
C GLY A 777 1.01 31.60 0.32
N ILE A 778 -0.17 31.71 -0.29
CA ILE A 778 -0.35 32.25 -1.64
C ILE A 778 -0.83 33.71 -1.60
N GLY A 779 -0.32 34.53 -2.52
CA GLY A 779 -0.87 35.85 -2.82
C GLY A 779 0.20 36.94 -2.89
N ASN A 780 -0.23 38.17 -3.18
CA ASN A 780 0.70 39.31 -3.35
C ASN A 780 1.63 39.51 -2.13
N VAL A 781 1.07 39.54 -0.91
CA VAL A 781 1.89 39.76 0.30
C VAL A 781 2.92 38.65 0.51
N ALA A 782 2.49 37.39 0.35
CA ALA A 782 3.39 36.24 0.40
C ALA A 782 4.51 36.33 -0.64
N ASN A 783 4.17 36.69 -1.89
CA ASN A 783 5.15 36.90 -2.95
C ASN A 783 6.17 38.00 -2.60
N SER A 784 5.69 39.14 -2.08
CA SER A 784 6.56 40.26 -1.66
C SER A 784 7.53 39.85 -0.54
N ILE A 785 7.10 39.00 0.39
CA ILE A 785 7.96 38.48 1.47
C ILE A 785 9.09 37.62 0.87
N ILE A 786 8.75 36.67 0.01
CA ILE A 786 9.75 35.79 -0.63
C ILE A 786 10.70 36.60 -1.55
N GLY A 787 10.17 37.53 -2.34
CA GLY A 787 10.97 38.43 -3.17
C GLY A 787 11.89 39.35 -2.34
N GLY A 788 11.41 39.80 -1.18
CA GLY A 788 12.21 40.54 -0.21
C GLY A 788 13.36 39.70 0.37
N LEU A 789 13.13 38.43 0.70
CA LEU A 789 14.18 37.50 1.16
C LEU A 789 15.26 37.25 0.09
N ALA A 790 14.89 37.25 -1.19
CA ALA A 790 15.86 37.16 -2.29
C ALA A 790 16.82 38.36 -2.33
N LYS A 791 16.39 39.51 -1.83
CA LYS A 791 17.19 40.74 -1.71
C LYS A 791 17.83 40.90 -0.32
N GLY A 792 17.27 40.27 0.70
CA GLY A 792 17.68 40.37 2.12
C GLY A 792 19.01 39.70 2.48
N PRO A 793 19.47 39.81 3.74
CA PRO A 793 20.81 39.40 4.16
C PRO A 793 21.00 37.89 4.37
N PHE A 794 19.92 37.10 4.36
CA PHE A 794 19.95 35.67 4.70
C PHE A 794 20.49 34.81 3.56
N LYS A 795 21.15 33.70 3.90
CA LYS A 795 21.74 32.72 2.96
C LYS A 795 21.59 31.31 3.50
N GLY A 796 21.59 30.31 2.63
CA GLY A 796 21.36 28.92 3.03
C GLY A 796 19.92 28.67 3.48
N LEU A 797 18.98 29.45 2.92
CA LEU A 797 17.56 29.32 3.19
C LEU A 797 17.07 27.96 2.69
N GLN A 798 16.03 27.44 3.34
CA GLN A 798 15.36 26.21 2.92
C GLN A 798 13.85 26.42 2.96
N ALA A 799 13.11 25.67 2.15
CA ALA A 799 11.66 25.69 2.17
C ALA A 799 11.09 24.33 2.59
N TRP A 800 10.10 24.39 3.48
CA TRP A 800 9.15 23.31 3.72
C TRP A 800 7.77 23.93 3.67
N THR A 801 7.21 24.00 2.47
CA THR A 801 6.01 24.78 2.19
C THR A 801 4.93 23.88 1.56
N GLU A 802 3.75 24.44 1.36
CA GLU A 802 2.70 23.79 0.58
C GLU A 802 2.89 24.04 -0.92
N VAL A 803 3.13 25.30 -1.29
CA VAL A 803 3.16 25.77 -2.67
C VAL A 803 4.40 26.62 -2.95
N LEU A 804 4.96 26.44 -4.15
CA LEU A 804 5.98 27.30 -4.73
C LEU A 804 5.36 28.18 -5.82
N GLN A 805 5.57 29.48 -5.71
CA GLN A 805 5.17 30.53 -6.68
C GLN A 805 6.41 31.20 -7.30
N ASP A 806 6.22 32.07 -8.30
CA ASP A 806 7.30 32.61 -9.13
C ASP A 806 8.46 33.23 -8.34
N THR A 807 8.18 33.92 -7.23
CA THR A 807 9.22 34.54 -6.39
C THR A 807 10.16 33.53 -5.75
N TRP A 808 9.77 32.25 -5.67
CA TRP A 808 10.68 31.17 -5.28
C TRP A 808 11.72 30.88 -6.36
N LEU A 809 11.39 31.04 -7.66
CA LEU A 809 12.37 30.97 -8.74
C LEU A 809 13.39 32.09 -8.62
N GLU A 810 12.93 33.32 -8.33
CA GLU A 810 13.85 34.45 -8.05
C GLU A 810 14.77 34.13 -6.87
N LEU A 811 14.23 33.56 -5.81
CA LEU A 811 15.00 33.18 -4.64
C LEU A 811 16.03 32.07 -4.95
N PHE A 812 15.66 31.06 -5.74
CA PHE A 812 16.61 30.07 -6.27
C PHE A 812 17.73 30.71 -7.08
N ASN A 813 17.37 31.62 -7.99
CA ASN A 813 18.30 32.30 -8.90
C ASN A 813 19.22 33.29 -8.18
N SER A 814 18.80 33.83 -7.04
CA SER A 814 19.66 34.64 -6.16
C SER A 814 20.80 33.85 -5.51
N GLY A 815 20.73 32.50 -5.53
CA GLY A 815 21.68 31.61 -4.87
C GLY A 815 21.49 31.53 -3.34
N LYS A 816 20.39 32.04 -2.80
CA LYS A 816 20.13 32.08 -1.34
C LYS A 816 19.31 30.91 -0.82
N LEU A 817 18.50 30.26 -1.66
CA LEU A 817 17.69 29.10 -1.31
C LEU A 817 18.39 27.80 -1.71
N ASP A 818 18.81 26.98 -0.75
CA ASP A 818 19.53 25.75 -1.02
C ASP A 818 18.61 24.66 -1.55
N PHE A 819 17.43 24.51 -0.94
CA PHE A 819 16.49 23.43 -1.24
C PHE A 819 15.05 23.81 -0.92
N ALA A 820 14.08 23.32 -1.72
CA ALA A 820 12.67 23.50 -1.45
C ALA A 820 11.88 22.18 -1.48
N THR A 821 11.03 21.98 -0.48
CA THR A 821 10.03 20.91 -0.46
C THR A 821 8.63 21.51 -0.48
N ALA A 822 7.76 20.96 -1.34
CA ALA A 822 6.37 21.36 -1.48
C ALA A 822 5.43 20.18 -1.77
N THR A 823 4.12 20.42 -1.84
CA THR A 823 3.16 19.49 -2.48
C THR A 823 2.77 19.94 -3.88
N SER A 824 3.00 21.22 -4.20
CA SER A 824 2.59 21.84 -5.47
C SER A 824 3.54 22.94 -5.94
N ILE A 825 3.69 23.07 -7.25
CA ILE A 825 4.39 24.16 -7.94
C ILE A 825 3.34 24.93 -8.76
N ARG A 826 3.02 26.16 -8.36
CA ARG A 826 2.07 27.03 -9.04
C ARG A 826 2.78 28.27 -9.56
N PHE A 827 3.37 28.16 -10.74
CA PHE A 827 3.95 29.31 -11.43
C PHE A 827 2.97 29.95 -12.41
N SER A 828 3.21 31.21 -12.76
CA SER A 828 2.63 31.85 -13.95
C SER A 828 3.02 31.10 -15.23
N PRO A 829 2.36 31.34 -16.36
CA PRO A 829 2.78 30.80 -17.66
C PRO A 829 4.27 31.08 -17.96
N GLU A 830 4.74 32.32 -17.76
CA GLU A 830 6.16 32.68 -17.92
C GLU A 830 7.06 31.97 -16.90
N GLY A 831 6.63 31.87 -15.64
CA GLY A 831 7.38 31.18 -14.60
C GLY A 831 7.55 29.69 -14.90
N PHE A 832 6.53 29.02 -15.43
CA PHE A 832 6.64 27.64 -15.91
C PHE A 832 7.57 27.51 -17.11
N GLN A 833 7.50 28.43 -18.07
CA GLN A 833 8.42 28.45 -19.21
C GLN A 833 9.87 28.55 -18.72
N GLN A 834 10.17 29.50 -17.81
CA GLN A 834 11.48 29.63 -17.18
C GLN A 834 11.90 28.35 -16.44
N PHE A 835 10.98 27.74 -15.71
CA PHE A 835 11.24 26.52 -14.96
C PHE A 835 11.62 25.35 -15.86
N TYR A 836 10.91 25.17 -16.98
CA TYR A 836 11.19 24.11 -17.96
C TYR A 836 12.47 24.35 -18.75
N ASP A 837 12.72 25.58 -19.19
CA ASP A 837 13.94 25.94 -19.92
C ASP A 837 15.21 25.71 -19.09
N ASN A 838 15.09 25.79 -17.76
CA ASN A 838 16.20 25.60 -16.82
C ASN A 838 15.98 24.36 -15.92
N TRP A 839 15.27 23.34 -16.39
CA TRP A 839 14.89 22.16 -15.61
C TRP A 839 16.05 21.51 -14.84
N GLY A 840 17.21 21.36 -15.49
CA GLY A 840 18.41 20.77 -14.89
C GLY A 840 18.98 21.55 -13.70
N GLN A 841 18.71 22.85 -13.60
CA GLN A 841 19.15 23.71 -12.49
C GLN A 841 18.26 23.54 -11.24
N TYR A 842 16.97 23.27 -11.44
CA TYR A 842 16.00 23.26 -10.35
C TYR A 842 15.69 21.84 -9.82
N LYS A 843 15.63 20.84 -10.69
CA LYS A 843 15.11 19.50 -10.35
C LYS A 843 15.80 18.84 -9.15
N ASP A 844 17.11 19.05 -8.98
CA ASP A 844 17.89 18.40 -7.92
C ASP A 844 17.87 19.19 -6.60
N ARG A 845 17.24 20.37 -6.61
CA ARG A 845 17.08 21.28 -5.45
C ARG A 845 15.62 21.43 -5.02
N LEU A 846 14.73 20.60 -5.57
CA LEU A 846 13.31 20.65 -5.32
C LEU A 846 12.75 19.25 -5.11
N LEU A 847 11.74 19.14 -4.25
CA LEU A 847 11.10 17.88 -3.92
C LEU A 847 9.59 18.06 -3.71
N LEU A 848 8.79 17.19 -4.33
CA LEU A 848 7.34 17.19 -4.19
C LEU A 848 6.85 15.99 -3.38
N ARG A 849 5.97 16.23 -2.42
CA ARG A 849 5.44 15.21 -1.50
C ARG A 849 3.92 15.22 -1.52
N SER A 850 3.28 14.15 -1.06
CA SER A 850 1.84 14.20 -0.81
C SER A 850 1.52 15.27 0.23
N GLN A 851 0.33 15.88 0.12
CA GLN A 851 -0.08 16.92 1.06
C GLN A 851 -0.18 16.38 2.49
N GLN A 852 -0.43 15.08 2.67
CA GLN A 852 -0.37 14.45 4.00
C GLN A 852 1.01 14.62 4.65
N VAL A 853 2.08 14.47 3.87
CA VAL A 853 3.46 14.56 4.38
C VAL A 853 3.92 16.02 4.43
N ALA A 854 3.69 16.79 3.35
CA ALA A 854 4.09 18.21 3.30
C ALA A 854 3.46 19.03 4.43
N ASN A 855 2.23 18.68 4.82
CA ASN A 855 1.48 19.38 5.87
C ASN A 855 1.46 18.61 7.21
N ALA A 856 2.31 17.59 7.39
CA ALA A 856 2.27 16.76 8.61
C ALA A 856 2.70 17.55 9.86
N PRO A 857 1.85 17.63 10.91
CA PRO A 857 2.19 18.34 12.16
C PRO A 857 3.51 17.90 12.80
N GLU A 858 3.80 16.60 12.80
CA GLU A 858 5.04 16.02 13.34
C GLU A 858 6.28 16.60 12.66
N ILE A 859 6.24 16.76 11.34
CA ILE A 859 7.39 17.19 10.54
C ILE A 859 7.56 18.71 10.64
N ILE A 860 6.47 19.46 10.52
CA ILE A 860 6.46 20.92 10.65
C ILE A 860 7.10 21.32 11.98
N ARG A 861 6.69 20.68 13.07
CA ARG A 861 7.24 20.92 14.41
C ARG A 861 8.67 20.46 14.56
N ARG A 862 9.04 19.30 14.01
CA ARG A 862 10.41 18.77 14.09
C ARG A 862 11.42 19.63 13.35
N LEU A 863 11.06 20.12 12.16
CA LEU A 863 11.91 21.00 11.36
C LEU A 863 11.96 22.42 11.92
N GLY A 864 11.02 22.79 12.78
CA GLY A 864 10.90 24.14 13.32
C GLY A 864 10.55 25.15 12.25
N VAL A 865 9.58 24.83 11.39
CA VAL A 865 9.17 25.69 10.26
C VAL A 865 8.78 27.10 10.73
N ILE A 866 9.11 28.12 9.93
CA ILE A 866 8.55 29.48 10.06
C ILE A 866 7.35 29.57 9.12
N ALA A 867 6.14 29.71 9.68
CA ALA A 867 4.89 29.72 8.93
C ALA A 867 4.40 31.15 8.72
N MET A 868 4.10 31.52 7.48
CA MET A 868 3.64 32.86 7.08
C MET A 868 2.38 32.75 6.24
N ASN A 869 1.25 33.21 6.77
CA ASN A 869 -0.06 33.05 6.13
C ASN A 869 -0.88 34.35 6.11
N THR A 870 -1.80 34.46 5.15
CA THR A 870 -2.64 35.65 4.97
C THR A 870 -4.08 35.38 5.41
N PRO A 871 -4.53 35.91 6.56
CA PRO A 871 -5.94 35.88 6.93
C PRO A 871 -6.73 36.98 6.19
N LEU A 872 -8.05 36.88 6.25
CA LEU A 872 -8.99 37.94 5.86
C LEU A 872 -8.95 39.10 6.86
N GLU A 873 -9.02 38.77 8.14
CA GLU A 873 -9.04 39.69 9.28
C GLU A 873 -8.43 39.02 10.52
N VAL A 874 -7.89 39.85 11.40
CA VAL A 874 -7.45 39.48 12.75
C VAL A 874 -8.19 40.36 13.75
N ASP A 875 -8.42 39.88 14.96
CA ASP A 875 -8.93 40.75 16.01
C ASP A 875 -7.83 41.30 16.90
N ILE A 876 -8.23 42.23 17.78
CA ILE A 876 -7.33 42.85 18.74
C ILE A 876 -6.72 41.83 19.72
N TYR A 877 -7.33 40.66 19.93
CA TYR A 877 -6.75 39.63 20.80
C TYR A 877 -5.84 38.68 20.03
N GLY A 878 -5.85 38.74 18.71
CA GLY A 878 -5.00 37.95 17.83
C GLY A 878 -5.59 36.60 17.49
N HIS A 879 -6.92 36.46 17.46
CA HIS A 879 -7.57 35.42 16.66
C HIS A 879 -7.60 35.84 15.19
N ALA A 880 -7.62 34.87 14.27
CA ALA A 880 -7.64 35.14 12.83
C ALA A 880 -8.74 34.37 12.09
N ASN A 881 -9.33 35.04 11.12
CA ASN A 881 -10.30 34.51 10.15
C ASN A 881 -9.61 34.39 8.79
N SER A 882 -9.54 33.18 8.23
CA SER A 882 -8.95 32.89 6.93
C SER A 882 -10.00 32.51 5.88
N THR A 883 -11.25 32.22 6.29
CA THR A 883 -12.22 31.52 5.43
C THR A 883 -13.52 32.27 5.20
N CYS A 884 -14.19 32.72 6.26
CA CYS A 884 -15.59 33.12 6.22
C CYS A 884 -15.75 34.64 6.34
N ALA A 885 -15.90 35.31 5.21
CA ALA A 885 -16.22 36.74 5.21
C ALA A 885 -17.59 36.98 5.88
N LEU A 886 -17.62 37.92 6.84
CA LEU A 886 -18.81 38.24 7.63
C LEU A 886 -19.39 36.99 8.34
N GLY A 887 -18.51 36.10 8.78
CA GLY A 887 -18.82 34.92 9.57
C GLY A 887 -19.53 33.78 8.84
N SER A 888 -19.91 33.95 7.58
CA SER A 888 -20.78 33.00 6.87
C SER A 888 -20.43 32.77 5.41
N ARG A 889 -19.83 33.76 4.74
CA ARG A 889 -19.53 33.66 3.31
C ARG A 889 -18.15 33.03 3.10
N MET A 890 -18.12 31.74 2.74
CA MET A 890 -16.91 31.00 2.40
C MET A 890 -16.20 31.63 1.18
N LEU A 891 -14.93 31.97 1.34
CA LEU A 891 -14.07 32.45 0.26
C LEU A 891 -13.49 31.27 -0.53
N ASN A 892 -12.56 30.54 0.08
CA ASN A 892 -11.79 29.46 -0.56
C ASN A 892 -11.81 28.16 0.25
N GLY A 893 -11.41 28.25 1.53
CA GLY A 893 -11.29 27.17 2.50
C GLY A 893 -10.04 27.35 3.36
N LEU A 894 -9.95 26.66 4.50
CA LEU A 894 -8.84 26.80 5.45
C LEU A 894 -7.47 26.47 4.83
N GLY A 895 -7.42 25.43 3.99
CA GLY A 895 -6.17 24.94 3.41
C GLY A 895 -5.20 24.42 4.48
N GLY A 896 -3.90 24.59 4.25
CA GLY A 896 -2.85 24.16 5.17
C GLY A 896 -2.51 25.16 6.27
N SER A 897 -3.13 26.35 6.32
CA SER A 897 -2.72 27.39 7.27
C SER A 897 -2.74 26.89 8.72
N GLY A 898 -3.76 26.13 9.11
CA GLY A 898 -3.85 25.55 10.44
C GLY A 898 -2.86 24.40 10.69
N ASP A 899 -2.49 23.63 9.66
CA ASP A 899 -1.43 22.62 9.77
C ASP A 899 -0.10 23.28 10.12
N PHE A 900 0.20 24.43 9.50
CA PHE A 900 1.45 25.16 9.69
C PHE A 900 1.45 26.03 10.96
N LEU A 901 0.48 26.93 11.12
CA LEU A 901 0.45 27.91 12.23
C LEU A 901 0.36 27.22 13.60
N ARG A 902 -0.32 26.08 13.73
CA ARG A 902 -0.36 25.35 15.02
C ARG A 902 0.98 24.69 15.38
N ASN A 903 1.78 24.33 14.38
CA ASN A 903 2.90 23.40 14.57
C ASN A 903 4.28 24.01 14.26
N ALA A 904 4.31 25.23 13.73
CA ALA A 904 5.53 25.96 13.42
C ALA A 904 6.33 26.34 14.68
N LYS A 905 7.61 26.65 14.47
CA LYS A 905 8.45 27.29 15.49
C LYS A 905 8.07 28.75 15.70
N LEU A 906 7.62 29.40 14.63
CA LEU A 906 7.16 30.78 14.62
C LEU A 906 5.98 30.90 13.66
N SER A 907 4.85 31.38 14.19
CA SER A 907 3.58 31.44 13.48
C SER A 907 3.17 32.89 13.22
N ILE A 908 3.18 33.26 11.95
CA ILE A 908 3.07 34.63 11.49
C ILE A 908 1.85 34.76 10.59
N VAL A 909 1.02 35.74 10.90
CA VAL A 909 -0.03 36.18 9.99
C VAL A 909 0.26 37.58 9.47
N HIS A 910 -0.04 37.80 8.20
CA HIS A 910 0.16 39.08 7.56
C HIS A 910 -1.02 39.47 6.67
N THR A 911 -1.47 40.72 6.77
CA THR A 911 -2.57 41.25 5.98
C THR A 911 -2.39 42.76 5.81
N PRO A 912 -2.89 43.38 4.72
CA PRO A 912 -3.13 44.82 4.73
C PRO A 912 -3.96 45.21 5.96
N SER A 913 -3.73 46.37 6.55
CA SER A 913 -4.49 46.83 7.73
C SER A 913 -5.91 47.28 7.37
N SER A 914 -6.17 47.62 6.10
CA SER A 914 -7.49 47.93 5.56
C SER A 914 -7.63 47.54 4.09
N ARG A 915 -8.88 47.49 3.60
CA ARG A 915 -9.23 47.23 2.20
C ARG A 915 -10.29 48.22 1.72
N PRO A 916 -10.27 48.61 0.43
CA PRO A 916 -11.26 49.52 -0.12
C PRO A 916 -12.62 48.86 -0.31
N THR A 917 -13.68 49.65 -0.23
CA THR A 917 -15.04 49.30 -0.65
C THR A 917 -15.42 50.15 -1.87
N LYS A 918 -16.64 49.96 -2.40
CA LYS A 918 -17.11 50.78 -3.53
C LYS A 918 -17.22 52.27 -3.18
N THR A 919 -17.35 52.61 -1.91
CA THR A 919 -17.70 53.95 -1.43
C THR A 919 -16.69 54.51 -0.43
N ASP A 920 -15.72 53.73 0.03
CA ASP A 920 -14.76 54.13 1.06
C ASP A 920 -13.37 53.50 0.77
N PRO A 921 -12.31 54.29 0.53
CA PRO A 921 -10.98 53.78 0.16
C PRO A 921 -10.32 52.93 1.25
N THR A 922 -10.76 53.05 2.50
CA THR A 922 -10.29 52.24 3.65
C THR A 922 -11.45 51.52 4.33
N GLY A 923 -12.57 51.33 3.63
CA GLY A 923 -13.85 50.98 4.26
C GLY A 923 -13.96 49.62 4.92
N ILE A 924 -12.99 48.72 4.79
CA ILE A 924 -12.92 47.47 5.55
C ILE A 924 -11.64 47.50 6.39
N SER A 925 -11.76 47.38 7.71
CA SER A 925 -10.60 47.14 8.58
C SER A 925 -10.27 45.65 8.55
N CYS A 926 -8.97 45.32 8.50
CA CYS A 926 -8.51 43.95 8.71
C CYS A 926 -8.08 43.69 10.16
N VAL A 927 -8.08 44.72 11.01
CA VAL A 927 -7.97 44.59 12.47
C VAL A 927 -9.33 44.96 13.06
N VAL A 928 -10.01 44.02 13.72
CA VAL A 928 -11.39 44.19 14.20
C VAL A 928 -11.50 43.95 15.72
N PRO A 929 -12.58 44.39 16.39
CA PRO A 929 -12.77 44.12 17.81
C PRO A 929 -12.83 42.62 18.13
N PHE A 930 -13.52 41.86 17.29
CA PHE A 930 -13.62 40.40 17.35
C PHE A 930 -13.81 39.88 15.93
N VAL A 931 -13.12 38.79 15.56
CA VAL A 931 -13.26 38.23 14.21
C VAL A 931 -14.64 37.64 14.01
N SER A 932 -15.16 37.71 12.79
CA SER A 932 -16.49 37.19 12.47
C SER A 932 -16.54 35.65 12.37
N HIS A 933 -15.37 35.01 12.24
CA HIS A 933 -15.15 33.56 12.25
C HIS A 933 -13.73 33.29 12.76
N ILE A 934 -13.50 32.18 13.48
CA ILE A 934 -12.18 31.82 14.01
C ILE A 934 -11.67 30.58 13.29
N ASP A 935 -10.61 30.75 12.50
CA ASP A 935 -9.84 29.65 11.91
C ASP A 935 -8.57 29.36 12.72
N HIS A 936 -7.98 30.41 13.30
CA HIS A 936 -6.79 30.33 14.14
C HIS A 936 -7.08 31.08 15.43
N THR A 937 -6.97 30.37 16.56
CA THR A 937 -7.07 30.99 17.87
C THR A 937 -5.82 31.82 18.16
N GLU A 938 -5.92 32.71 19.13
CA GLU A 938 -4.81 33.48 19.67
C GLU A 938 -3.61 32.63 20.11
N HIS A 939 -3.83 31.36 20.46
CA HIS A 939 -2.77 30.39 20.78
C HIS A 939 -1.90 29.96 19.60
N ASP A 940 -2.35 30.19 18.36
CA ASP A 940 -1.69 29.70 17.15
C ASP A 940 -0.80 30.76 16.50
N LEU A 941 -0.83 31.99 17.03
CA LEU A 941 -0.24 33.16 16.40
C LEU A 941 0.77 33.82 17.33
N ASP A 942 2.01 33.90 16.86
CA ASP A 942 3.11 34.58 17.54
C ASP A 942 3.24 36.04 17.07
N VAL A 943 3.01 36.29 15.78
CA VAL A 943 3.29 37.60 15.16
C VAL A 943 2.18 38.00 14.20
N ILE A 944 1.76 39.26 14.28
CA ILE A 944 0.83 39.90 13.33
C ILE A 944 1.57 41.03 12.62
N VAL A 945 1.47 41.09 11.28
CA VAL A 945 2.12 42.11 10.47
C VAL A 945 1.13 42.77 9.51
N THR A 946 1.15 44.09 9.47
CA THR A 946 0.49 44.90 8.43
C THR A 946 1.47 45.92 7.87
N GLU A 947 1.08 46.69 6.87
CA GLU A 947 1.94 47.75 6.32
C GLU A 947 2.22 48.85 7.35
N GLN A 948 1.39 48.95 8.40
CA GLN A 948 1.57 49.89 9.52
C GLN A 948 2.70 49.48 10.46
N GLY A 949 2.99 48.18 10.57
CA GLY A 949 3.99 47.65 11.49
C GLY A 949 3.74 46.20 11.91
N LEU A 950 4.53 45.76 12.88
CA LEU A 950 4.56 44.38 13.39
C LEU A 950 4.27 44.36 14.90
N ALA A 951 3.41 43.43 15.32
CA ALA A 951 3.12 43.11 16.71
C ALA A 951 3.65 41.71 17.04
N ASP A 952 4.64 41.65 17.93
CA ASP A 952 5.16 40.40 18.51
C ASP A 952 4.36 40.07 19.78
N LEU A 953 3.63 38.96 19.75
CA LEU A 953 2.65 38.55 20.76
C LEU A 953 3.20 37.48 21.72
N ARG A 954 4.45 37.04 21.51
CA ARG A 954 5.03 35.93 22.26
C ARG A 954 5.09 36.26 23.76
N GLY A 955 4.41 35.45 24.57
CA GLY A 955 4.38 35.58 26.02
C GLY A 955 3.43 36.64 26.57
N LEU A 956 2.58 37.25 25.74
CA LEU A 956 1.65 38.31 26.15
C LEU A 956 0.25 37.76 26.49
N ALA A 957 -0.37 38.28 27.54
CA ALA A 957 -1.78 38.05 27.86
C ALA A 957 -2.71 38.80 26.89
N PRO A 958 -4.00 38.44 26.75
CA PRO A 958 -4.94 39.14 25.85
C PRO A 958 -5.00 40.66 26.05
N ARG A 959 -4.94 41.12 27.31
CA ARG A 959 -4.90 42.56 27.65
C ARG A 959 -3.60 43.27 27.23
N GLU A 960 -2.51 42.55 27.00
CA GLU A 960 -1.26 43.11 26.50
C GLU A 960 -1.22 43.06 24.97
N ARG A 961 -1.83 42.03 24.37
CA ARG A 961 -1.95 41.85 22.91
C ARG A 961 -2.79 42.95 22.27
N ALA A 962 -3.97 43.23 22.81
CA ALA A 962 -4.90 44.23 22.27
C ALA A 962 -4.30 45.61 22.02
N PRO A 963 -3.77 46.33 23.02
CA PRO A 963 -3.18 47.64 22.79
C PRO A 963 -1.96 47.57 21.86
N LEU A 964 -1.20 46.48 21.85
CA LEU A 964 -0.05 46.33 20.96
C LEU A 964 -0.50 46.17 19.49
N ILE A 965 -1.43 45.26 19.20
CA ILE A 965 -1.98 45.03 17.87
C ILE A 965 -2.64 46.29 17.33
N ILE A 966 -3.46 46.97 18.14
CA ILE A 966 -4.11 48.22 17.70
C ILE A 966 -3.08 49.29 17.34
N LYS A 967 -2.06 49.49 18.19
CA LYS A 967 -1.04 50.53 17.96
C LYS A 967 -0.12 50.24 16.78
N LYS A 968 0.26 48.96 16.58
CA LYS A 968 1.26 48.56 15.59
C LYS A 968 0.67 48.15 14.24
N CYS A 969 -0.54 47.59 14.23
CA CYS A 969 -1.07 46.91 13.06
C CYS A 969 -2.35 47.56 12.51
N ALA A 970 -3.15 48.26 13.31
CA ALA A 970 -4.40 48.87 12.81
C ALA A 970 -4.13 50.13 11.97
N HIS A 971 -4.91 50.27 10.89
CA HIS A 971 -4.91 51.45 10.04
C HIS A 971 -5.25 52.71 10.87
N PRO A 972 -4.64 53.89 10.60
CA PRO A 972 -4.96 55.13 11.30
C PRO A 972 -6.46 55.44 11.40
N ASP A 973 -7.22 55.24 10.32
CA ASP A 973 -8.67 55.46 10.27
C ASP A 973 -9.50 54.61 11.26
N PHE A 974 -8.96 53.49 11.76
CA PHE A 974 -9.66 52.61 12.70
C PHE A 974 -9.02 52.57 14.08
N ARG A 975 -7.78 53.05 14.24
CA ARG A 975 -6.99 52.89 15.46
C ARG A 975 -7.67 53.47 16.70
N ASP A 976 -8.12 54.72 16.62
CA ASP A 976 -8.74 55.40 17.75
C ASP A 976 -10.08 54.77 18.13
N MET A 977 -10.85 54.33 17.12
CA MET A 977 -12.13 53.63 17.31
C MET A 977 -11.94 52.26 17.98
N LEU A 978 -10.92 51.50 17.58
CA LEU A 978 -10.56 50.22 18.20
C LEU A 978 -10.03 50.39 19.63
N LEU A 979 -9.26 51.45 19.89
CA LEU A 979 -8.84 51.81 21.26
C LEU A 979 -10.05 52.16 22.12
N ASP A 980 -10.98 52.98 21.63
CA ASP A 980 -12.21 53.32 22.34
C ASP A 980 -13.06 52.07 22.65
N TYR A 981 -13.16 51.12 21.71
CA TYR A 981 -13.79 49.81 21.97
C TYR A 981 -13.10 49.08 23.13
N TYR A 982 -11.77 48.93 23.04
CA TYR A 982 -11.00 48.17 24.02
C TYR A 982 -11.08 48.79 25.42
N GLU A 983 -10.91 50.11 25.55
CA GLU A 983 -10.94 50.80 26.84
C GLU A 983 -12.32 50.72 27.51
N ARG A 984 -13.41 50.87 26.74
CA ARG A 984 -14.77 50.68 27.26
C ARG A 984 -15.01 49.24 27.70
N ALA A 985 -14.63 48.28 26.85
CA ALA A 985 -14.75 46.86 27.18
C ALA A 985 -13.95 46.50 28.43
N LEU A 986 -12.71 46.98 28.54
CA LEU A 986 -11.84 46.79 29.69
C LEU A 986 -12.47 47.36 30.96
N HIS A 987 -12.98 48.59 30.90
CA HIS A 987 -13.64 49.22 32.05
C HIS A 987 -14.81 48.39 32.58
N GLU A 988 -15.75 48.00 31.71
CA GLU A 988 -16.95 47.25 32.10
C GLU A 988 -16.64 45.81 32.54
N CYS A 989 -15.72 45.12 31.85
CA CYS A 989 -15.32 43.77 32.21
C CYS A 989 -14.53 43.74 33.53
N LEU A 990 -13.66 44.71 33.80
CA LEU A 990 -12.97 44.79 35.10
C LEU A 990 -13.96 45.06 36.24
N LYS A 991 -14.92 45.96 36.04
CA LYS A 991 -15.98 46.26 37.03
C LYS A 991 -16.82 45.02 37.38
N SER A 992 -17.01 44.11 36.44
CA SER A 992 -17.77 42.87 36.61
C SER A 992 -16.91 41.63 36.95
N GLY A 993 -15.59 41.78 37.08
CA GLY A 993 -14.68 40.66 37.38
C GLY A 993 -14.42 39.69 36.21
N SER A 994 -14.69 40.11 34.97
CA SER A 994 -14.61 39.31 33.73
C SER A 994 -13.51 39.78 32.76
N GLY A 995 -12.51 40.52 33.23
CA GLY A 995 -11.53 41.24 32.40
C GLY A 995 -10.32 40.46 31.87
N HIS A 996 -10.37 39.15 31.68
CA HIS A 996 -9.25 38.41 31.07
C HIS A 996 -9.05 38.80 29.59
N GLU A 997 -10.14 38.74 28.83
CA GLU A 997 -10.24 39.10 27.41
C GLU A 997 -11.50 39.98 27.24
N PRO A 998 -11.37 41.31 27.41
CA PRO A 998 -12.53 42.19 27.53
C PRO A 998 -13.36 42.34 26.24
N HIS A 999 -14.68 42.13 26.30
CA HIS A 999 -15.57 42.38 25.17
C HIS A 999 -16.87 43.05 25.57
N MET A 1000 -17.32 44.00 24.75
CA MET A 1000 -18.71 44.44 24.73
C MET A 1000 -19.48 43.55 23.74
N LEU A 1001 -20.18 42.53 24.24
CA LEU A 1001 -20.82 41.51 23.39
C LEU A 1001 -21.80 42.11 22.36
N ARG A 1002 -22.55 43.15 22.73
CA ARG A 1002 -23.46 43.85 21.81
C ARG A 1002 -22.74 44.52 20.64
N ASN A 1003 -21.46 44.80 20.79
CA ASN A 1003 -20.67 45.63 19.89
C ASN A 1003 -19.54 44.89 19.18
N ALA A 1004 -19.21 43.66 19.61
CA ALA A 1004 -18.08 42.88 19.12
C ALA A 1004 -18.06 42.73 17.58
N LEU A 1005 -19.24 42.60 16.97
CA LEU A 1005 -19.42 42.47 15.51
C LEU A 1005 -20.02 43.74 14.85
N LYS A 1006 -20.04 44.88 15.55
CA LYS A 1006 -20.72 46.11 15.05
C LYS A 1006 -20.06 46.64 13.78
N MET A 1007 -18.75 46.51 13.63
CA MET A 1007 -18.04 46.91 12.40
C MET A 1007 -18.51 46.08 11.19
N HIS A 1008 -18.68 44.77 11.35
CA HIS A 1008 -19.19 43.88 10.29
C HIS A 1008 -20.64 44.21 9.91
N ILE A 1009 -21.50 44.45 10.90
CA ILE A 1009 -22.90 44.86 10.68
C ILE A 1009 -22.94 46.20 9.93
N ASN A 1010 -22.15 47.18 10.36
CA ASN A 1010 -22.10 48.49 9.72
C ASN A 1010 -21.57 48.41 8.27
N PHE A 1011 -20.65 47.50 7.98
CA PHE A 1011 -20.22 47.23 6.60
C PHE A 1011 -21.35 46.67 5.73
N GLN A 1012 -22.16 45.74 6.26
CA GLN A 1012 -23.32 45.20 5.54
C GLN A 1012 -24.39 46.28 5.28
N GLU A 1013 -24.64 47.15 6.25
CA GLU A 1013 -25.71 48.16 6.17
C GLU A 1013 -25.29 49.42 5.40
N LYS A 1014 -24.04 49.86 5.57
CA LYS A 1014 -23.57 51.17 5.10
C LYS A 1014 -22.39 51.10 4.13
N GLY A 1015 -21.85 49.91 3.85
CA GLY A 1015 -20.71 49.75 2.94
C GLY A 1015 -19.36 50.21 3.51
N THR A 1016 -19.27 50.45 4.82
CA THR A 1016 -18.02 50.77 5.54
C THR A 1016 -18.04 50.19 6.96
N MET A 1017 -16.89 49.77 7.48
CA MET A 1017 -16.72 49.33 8.86
C MET A 1017 -16.58 50.48 9.86
N LYS A 1018 -16.48 51.74 9.39
CA LYS A 1018 -16.38 52.92 10.26
C LYS A 1018 -17.71 53.14 10.98
N VAL A 1019 -17.73 53.00 12.30
CA VAL A 1019 -18.91 53.25 13.13
C VAL A 1019 -18.92 54.67 13.68
N ASP A 1020 -20.07 55.34 13.67
CA ASP A 1020 -20.20 56.71 14.20
C ASP A 1020 -20.07 56.77 15.74
N LYS A 1021 -20.50 55.69 16.40
CA LYS A 1021 -20.47 55.50 17.86
C LYS A 1021 -20.65 54.01 18.20
N TRP A 1022 -20.12 53.56 19.33
CA TRP A 1022 -20.33 52.18 19.80
C TRP A 1022 -21.75 51.94 20.33
N ASP A 1023 -22.40 52.92 20.95
CA ASP A 1023 -23.75 52.78 21.53
C ASP A 1023 -24.90 53.30 20.66
#